data_AF-A0A1H2ILG3-F1
#
_entry.id   AF-A0A1H2ILG3-F1
#
_cell.length_a   1.000
_cell.length_b   1.000
_cell.length_c   1.000
_cell.angle_alpha   90.00
_cell.angle_beta   90.00
_cell.angle_gamma   90.00
#
_symmetry.space_group_name_H-M   'P 1'
#
loop_
_entity.id
_entity.type
_entity.pdbx_description
1 polymer ?
#
loop_
_entity_poly.entity_id
_entity_poly.type
_entity_poly.pdbx_seq_one_letter_code
_entity_poly.pdbx_strand_id
1 'polypeptide(L)'
;MDVFDTAALRERVLAAWSASPARFREDANAEDELARGSYRDRVVVELAQNAADAGARAGLPVRLLLRLAGSTLLAANTGAPLDAAGAEGLSTLRASAKRDGDTVGRFGVGFAAVLAVTDEPRVLTAPGGGLRWSRSEARAAAASVPGLAAELARRGDDVPVLRLPFPASGAVPDGYDTAVELPLRDDEAVRLVRRLLTEIDDALLLALPWLGELVVDVDGEVRRLDAGAPVQLADGLVERRIGARTWRLATRAGVAPDELLADRPFEERSRPGWSVTVAVPVGDDTGGRAPVALPPSLPAVVHAPTPTDDRTDLPALVIAGLPLDSSRRRVVPGPLLDDLADQVGAVYARLVASFVPPVPGPAVLALVPGPLGLEAVDAVLHRAVRTALAATPFVPGADGSRLRPGDVTLVDGLSRTGDPAALGGVVRGLPVRDWWRPEVLAGLGTTVTPLADVVDELAAERLAPAGWRALYDALDGSDHESLGALPVPLADGRLVRGPRGLLVPGEVRPELLAPFDLRVVAPEAVHPLLYRLGAVDATAASVLRDPLVQGAVADLSEGDDDPAPVAEAVLGLLAESGLDVADEPWLAGLPLADATGAAVPARELLLPGSPLLAVLDADPAEFTVAPGLVARFGPAVLRAAGVRDGFAVVRDADVTLEPDTWHDLDDEDRWVDDVLASLPAQPVPPLTGEFAAVADLDLVRGDAWAQVLEWLAADADARAAVVSPLRLTLADGGERTVPSYTAWWLRRHARIGGRPLTGLALPGADALVRALLPVAEVPVDDAFAAAVGLAREPGDLDPDAVLSRLAEDDLELPAATLSLAYAALAAHDPAGVRPPDRIRVPDGIGSRVVPAGSVVVCDGPHWLQLGLPGLIHGPAALADLLDVDLASEVHDATVHEPGRRQPVPDIAHTILGDPPPTYVEHDDLVVAGTSVDWWPDGDDVHAATLDGLARGLAWVTGQWAKRWVLAEALADPDALPALLADDAFD
;
A
#
# COMPACT_ATOMS: atom_id res chain seq x y z
N MET A 1 44.56 -76.81 30.25
CA MET A 1 44.03 -77.87 29.36
C MET A 1 43.77 -77.21 28.02
N ASP A 2 44.26 -77.76 26.92
CA ASP A 2 43.99 -77.20 25.58
C ASP A 2 42.62 -77.70 25.09
N VAL A 3 41.58 -76.94 25.41
CA VAL A 3 40.17 -77.32 25.14
C VAL A 3 39.79 -77.15 23.66
N PHE A 4 40.59 -76.39 22.89
CA PHE A 4 40.30 -76.03 21.51
C PHE A 4 41.26 -76.64 20.48
N ASP A 5 42.16 -77.53 20.93
CA ASP A 5 43.20 -78.13 20.09
C ASP A 5 44.02 -77.06 19.32
N THR A 6 44.42 -76.01 20.04
CA THR A 6 45.20 -74.90 19.50
C THR A 6 46.54 -75.37 18.92
N ALA A 7 47.08 -76.47 19.43
CA ALA A 7 48.25 -77.12 18.84
C ALA A 7 48.01 -77.55 17.39
N ALA A 8 46.93 -78.29 17.11
CA ALA A 8 46.61 -78.72 15.74
C ALA A 8 46.32 -77.53 14.81
N LEU A 9 45.66 -76.48 15.29
CA LEU A 9 45.45 -75.24 14.52
C LEU A 9 46.80 -74.61 14.11
N ARG A 10 47.71 -74.46 15.08
CA ARG A 10 49.04 -73.88 14.86
C ARG A 10 49.89 -74.73 13.90
N GLU A 11 49.87 -76.05 14.06
CA GLU A 11 50.61 -76.98 13.19
C GLU A 11 50.16 -76.89 11.73
N ARG A 12 48.84 -76.79 11.47
CA ARG A 12 48.32 -76.61 10.09
C ARG A 12 48.85 -75.33 9.44
N VAL A 13 48.87 -74.23 10.19
CA VAL A 13 49.36 -72.93 9.68
C VAL A 13 50.86 -72.97 9.41
N LEU A 14 51.66 -73.48 10.35
CA LEU A 14 53.12 -73.59 10.18
C LEU A 14 53.49 -74.53 9.01
N ALA A 15 52.76 -75.64 8.85
CA ALA A 15 52.93 -76.54 7.70
C ALA A 15 52.62 -75.83 6.37
N ALA A 16 51.56 -75.01 6.32
CA ALA A 16 51.22 -74.22 5.14
C ALA A 16 52.30 -73.17 4.80
N TRP A 17 52.83 -72.47 5.80
CA TRP A 17 53.93 -71.52 5.60
C TRP A 17 55.23 -72.19 5.20
N SER A 18 55.51 -73.39 5.74
CA SER A 18 56.66 -74.20 5.32
C SER A 18 56.55 -74.68 3.88
N ALA A 19 55.33 -75.04 3.44
CA ALA A 19 55.09 -75.45 2.06
C ALA A 19 55.13 -74.27 1.08
N SER A 20 54.71 -73.07 1.52
CA SER A 20 54.76 -71.85 0.70
C SER A 20 55.02 -70.61 1.57
N PRO A 21 56.26 -70.07 1.58
CA PRO A 21 56.58 -68.81 2.25
C PRO A 21 55.77 -67.61 1.77
N ALA A 22 55.16 -67.67 0.59
CA ALA A 22 54.24 -66.65 0.11
C ALA A 22 52.98 -66.55 0.98
N ARG A 23 52.49 -67.67 1.54
CA ARG A 23 51.32 -67.70 2.45
C ARG A 23 51.57 -66.92 3.73
N PHE A 24 52.78 -67.03 4.30
CA PHE A 24 53.17 -66.22 5.45
C PHE A 24 53.06 -64.71 5.14
N ARG A 25 53.51 -64.29 3.96
CA ARG A 25 53.42 -62.88 3.53
C ARG A 25 51.98 -62.43 3.30
N GLU A 26 51.14 -63.28 2.71
CA GLU A 26 49.71 -63.02 2.54
C GLU A 26 49.00 -62.84 3.88
N ASP A 27 49.24 -63.75 4.84
CA ASP A 27 48.67 -63.67 6.19
C ASP A 27 49.15 -62.42 6.93
N ALA A 28 50.44 -62.11 6.84
CA ALA A 28 51.03 -60.95 7.51
C ALA A 28 50.48 -59.65 6.93
N ASN A 29 50.39 -59.54 5.60
CA ASN A 29 49.81 -58.37 4.95
C ASN A 29 48.33 -58.20 5.29
N ALA A 30 47.56 -59.30 5.34
CA ALA A 30 46.14 -59.23 5.64
C ALA A 30 45.85 -58.80 7.10
N GLU A 31 46.62 -59.29 8.07
CA GLU A 31 46.53 -58.82 9.45
C GLU A 31 46.99 -57.37 9.60
N ASP A 32 48.07 -56.98 8.93
CA ASP A 32 48.60 -55.63 8.97
C ASP A 32 47.65 -54.59 8.37
N GLU A 33 47.05 -54.89 7.20
CA GLU A 33 46.05 -54.04 6.55
C GLU A 33 44.82 -53.83 7.44
N LEU A 34 44.38 -54.86 8.18
CA LEU A 34 43.27 -54.74 9.12
C LEU A 34 43.68 -53.94 10.36
N ALA A 35 44.82 -54.26 10.98
CA ALA A 35 45.26 -53.62 12.23
C ALA A 35 45.63 -52.13 12.06
N ARG A 36 46.26 -51.76 10.93
CA ARG A 36 46.71 -50.38 10.66
C ARG A 36 45.78 -49.59 9.74
N GLY A 37 44.90 -50.27 9.00
CA GLY A 37 43.96 -49.67 8.07
C GLY A 37 42.59 -49.39 8.69
N SER A 38 41.52 -49.83 8.03
CA SER A 38 40.15 -49.38 8.32
C SER A 38 39.54 -49.90 9.63
N TYR A 39 40.20 -50.83 10.34
CA TYR A 39 39.70 -51.40 11.60
C TYR A 39 40.38 -50.85 12.85
N ARG A 40 41.35 -49.92 12.70
CA ARG A 40 42.14 -49.36 13.80
C ARG A 40 41.27 -48.85 14.96
N ASP A 41 40.19 -48.15 14.65
CA ASP A 41 39.33 -47.48 15.63
C ASP A 41 38.02 -48.24 15.90
N ARG A 42 37.92 -49.53 15.51
CA ARG A 42 36.68 -50.33 15.61
C ARG A 42 36.65 -51.34 16.75
N VAL A 43 37.72 -51.47 17.54
CA VAL A 43 37.87 -52.54 18.55
C VAL A 43 36.66 -52.66 19.49
N VAL A 44 36.12 -51.55 19.99
CA VAL A 44 34.94 -51.54 20.90
C VAL A 44 33.68 -52.06 20.20
N VAL A 45 33.43 -51.58 18.98
CA VAL A 45 32.24 -51.94 18.19
C VAL A 45 32.28 -53.41 17.78
N GLU A 46 33.44 -53.93 17.35
CA GLU A 46 33.59 -55.33 16.97
C GLU A 46 33.44 -56.27 18.19
N LEU A 47 33.93 -55.86 19.37
CA LEU A 47 33.71 -56.60 20.61
C LEU A 47 32.22 -56.60 21.00
N ALA A 48 31.51 -55.49 20.79
CA ALA A 48 30.08 -55.42 21.01
C ALA A 48 29.26 -56.28 20.04
N GLN A 49 29.65 -56.32 18.75
CA GLN A 49 29.07 -57.22 17.76
C GLN A 49 29.28 -58.69 18.14
N ASN A 50 30.50 -59.07 18.53
CA ASN A 50 30.78 -60.44 18.99
C ASN A 50 29.92 -60.85 20.18
N ALA A 51 29.68 -59.94 21.13
CA ALA A 51 28.78 -60.16 22.25
C ALA A 51 27.33 -60.33 21.78
N ALA A 52 26.83 -59.43 20.93
CA ALA A 52 25.48 -59.52 20.37
C ALA A 52 25.25 -60.82 19.59
N ASP A 53 26.24 -61.29 18.82
CA ASP A 53 26.18 -62.57 18.12
C ASP A 53 26.15 -63.77 19.07
N ALA A 54 26.84 -63.68 20.22
CA ALA A 54 26.74 -64.69 21.27
C ALA A 54 25.32 -64.75 21.88
N GLY A 55 24.67 -63.59 21.99
CA GLY A 55 23.26 -63.49 22.39
C GLY A 55 22.31 -64.08 21.35
N ALA A 56 22.50 -63.74 20.08
CA ALA A 56 21.73 -64.30 18.97
C ALA A 56 21.81 -65.84 18.93
N ARG A 57 23.01 -66.41 19.14
CA ARG A 57 23.19 -67.87 19.22
C ARG A 57 22.52 -68.49 20.45
N ALA A 58 22.49 -67.76 21.57
CA ALA A 58 21.85 -68.21 22.80
C ALA A 58 20.32 -67.98 22.81
N GLY A 59 19.79 -67.16 21.90
CA GLY A 59 18.38 -66.78 21.85
C GLY A 59 17.95 -65.87 23.00
N LEU A 60 18.88 -65.16 23.66
CA LEU A 60 18.60 -64.28 24.80
C LEU A 60 19.41 -62.97 24.70
N PRO A 61 18.87 -61.83 25.18
CA PRO A 61 19.65 -60.59 25.29
C PRO A 61 20.87 -60.77 26.18
N VAL A 62 22.00 -60.18 25.80
CA VAL A 62 23.27 -60.31 26.51
C VAL A 62 23.68 -59.04 27.24
N ARG A 63 24.48 -59.25 28.28
CA ARG A 63 25.16 -58.21 29.03
C ARG A 63 26.62 -58.16 28.58
N LEU A 64 27.13 -56.96 28.28
CA LEU A 64 28.52 -56.70 27.93
C LEU A 64 29.16 -55.78 28.97
N LEU A 65 30.33 -56.15 29.48
CA LEU A 65 31.22 -55.31 30.27
C LEU A 65 32.40 -54.90 29.42
N LEU A 66 32.67 -53.61 29.32
CA LEU A 66 33.90 -53.03 28.77
C LEU A 66 34.63 -52.30 29.90
N ARG A 67 35.69 -52.90 30.42
CA ARG A 67 36.49 -52.35 31.51
C ARG A 67 37.89 -51.96 31.04
N LEU A 68 38.24 -50.69 31.13
CA LEU A 68 39.62 -50.21 31.01
C LEU A 68 40.19 -49.98 32.41
N ALA A 69 41.15 -50.81 32.83
CA ALA A 69 41.86 -50.65 34.10
C ALA A 69 43.35 -50.45 33.84
N GLY A 70 43.83 -49.22 34.03
CA GLY A 70 45.20 -48.84 33.67
C GLY A 70 45.45 -49.05 32.17
N SER A 71 46.29 -50.04 31.83
CA SER A 71 46.65 -50.37 30.45
C SER A 71 46.03 -51.68 29.95
N THR A 72 44.93 -52.17 30.55
CA THR A 72 44.25 -53.40 30.10
C THR A 72 42.78 -53.13 29.80
N LEU A 73 42.34 -53.48 28.58
CA LEU A 73 40.92 -53.51 28.21
C LEU A 73 40.38 -54.94 28.38
N LEU A 74 39.31 -55.08 29.14
CA LEU A 74 38.57 -56.32 29.35
C LEU A 74 37.17 -56.16 28.74
N ALA A 75 36.81 -57.02 27.79
CA ALA A 75 35.47 -57.12 27.24
C ALA A 75 34.84 -58.47 27.62
N ALA A 76 33.89 -58.48 28.55
CA ALA A 76 33.24 -59.70 29.02
C ALA A 76 31.75 -59.72 28.66
N ASN A 77 31.25 -60.82 28.10
CA ASN A 77 29.84 -60.94 27.70
C ASN A 77 29.19 -62.22 28.23
N THR A 78 27.88 -62.14 28.46
CA THR A 78 27.03 -63.33 28.64
C THR A 78 26.63 -63.91 27.28
N GLY A 79 26.06 -65.11 27.26
CA GLY A 79 25.52 -65.75 26.06
C GLY A 79 26.24 -67.04 25.70
N ALA A 80 26.18 -67.44 24.43
CA ALA A 80 26.79 -68.70 24.01
C ALA A 80 28.32 -68.66 24.19
N PRO A 81 28.92 -69.59 24.97
CA PRO A 81 30.36 -69.61 25.22
C PRO A 81 31.14 -69.89 23.94
N LEU A 82 32.44 -69.58 23.95
CA LEU A 82 33.32 -69.88 22.82
C LEU A 82 33.45 -71.41 22.62
N ASP A 83 33.18 -71.88 21.41
CA ASP A 83 33.35 -73.27 20.97
C ASP A 83 34.58 -73.45 20.06
N ALA A 84 34.90 -74.71 19.71
CA ALA A 84 36.05 -75.02 18.87
C ALA A 84 35.97 -74.40 17.47
N ALA A 85 34.76 -74.31 16.89
CA ALA A 85 34.54 -73.69 15.59
C ALA A 85 34.78 -72.17 15.64
N GLY A 86 34.39 -71.53 16.75
CA GLY A 86 34.69 -70.13 17.05
C GLY A 86 36.18 -69.90 17.24
N ALA A 87 36.89 -70.78 17.97
CA ALA A 87 38.34 -70.68 18.15
C ALA A 87 39.11 -70.79 16.82
N GLU A 88 38.70 -71.70 15.93
CA GLU A 88 39.23 -71.79 14.56
C GLU A 88 38.88 -70.54 13.74
N GLY A 89 37.64 -70.04 13.84
CA GLY A 89 37.20 -68.82 13.18
C GLY A 89 37.98 -67.56 13.61
N LEU A 90 38.30 -67.41 14.90
CA LEU A 90 39.14 -66.32 15.41
C LEU A 90 40.59 -66.41 14.91
N SER A 91 41.05 -67.62 14.58
CA SER A 91 42.41 -67.89 14.11
C SER A 91 42.55 -67.93 12.59
N THR A 92 41.45 -67.76 11.85
CA THR A 92 41.40 -67.81 10.39
C THR A 92 40.78 -66.54 9.79
N LEU A 93 41.55 -65.75 9.02
CA LEU A 93 41.02 -64.62 8.24
C LEU A 93 40.41 -65.12 6.93
N ARG A 94 39.22 -64.59 6.62
CA ARG A 94 38.52 -64.71 5.31
C ARG A 94 38.19 -66.15 4.88
N ALA A 95 38.24 -67.13 5.77
CA ALA A 95 37.75 -68.48 5.54
C ALA A 95 36.57 -68.76 6.48
N SER A 96 35.34 -68.55 6.02
CA SER A 96 34.16 -68.91 6.81
C SER A 96 33.99 -70.44 6.83
N ALA A 97 33.96 -71.04 8.02
CA ALA A 97 33.70 -72.47 8.20
C ALA A 97 32.19 -72.84 8.17
N LYS A 98 31.27 -71.87 8.06
CA LYS A 98 29.82 -72.14 8.12
C LYS A 98 29.15 -71.96 6.76
N ARG A 99 28.52 -73.04 6.26
CA ARG A 99 27.75 -73.10 5.01
C ARG A 99 26.25 -72.88 5.18
N ASP A 100 25.71 -72.94 6.40
CA ASP A 100 24.26 -72.79 6.65
C ASP A 100 24.02 -72.02 7.98
N GLY A 101 23.40 -70.83 7.92
CA GLY A 101 22.91 -70.11 9.11
C GLY A 101 22.85 -68.58 9.00
N ASP A 102 21.71 -68.01 9.43
CA ASP A 102 21.28 -66.59 9.43
C ASP A 102 22.08 -65.62 10.33
N THR A 103 23.32 -65.96 10.72
CA THR A 103 24.11 -65.09 11.62
C THR A 103 24.99 -64.12 10.82
N VAL A 104 24.80 -62.82 11.05
CA VAL A 104 25.56 -61.72 10.43
C VAL A 104 27.00 -61.75 10.94
N GLY A 105 27.91 -62.39 10.21
CA GLY A 105 29.33 -62.32 10.54
C GLY A 105 30.22 -63.09 9.56
N ARG A 106 31.31 -62.46 9.13
CA ARG A 106 32.53 -63.17 8.71
C ARG A 106 33.31 -63.42 10.00
N PHE A 107 33.22 -64.62 10.56
CA PHE A 107 34.01 -64.96 11.75
C PHE A 107 35.51 -64.72 11.45
N GLY A 108 36.20 -64.02 12.36
CA GLY A 108 37.64 -63.77 12.30
C GLY A 108 38.09 -62.40 11.77
N VAL A 109 37.36 -61.75 10.86
CA VAL A 109 37.79 -60.45 10.28
C VAL A 109 37.58 -59.29 11.26
N GLY A 110 36.46 -59.30 12.00
CA GLY A 110 36.16 -58.27 13.01
C GLY A 110 37.05 -58.34 14.25
N PHE A 111 37.40 -59.57 14.68
CA PHE A 111 38.29 -59.77 15.82
C PHE A 111 39.72 -59.25 15.57
N ALA A 112 40.17 -59.22 14.31
CA ALA A 112 41.48 -58.64 13.96
C ALA A 112 41.64 -57.17 14.38
N ALA A 113 40.54 -56.44 14.60
CA ALA A 113 40.57 -55.07 15.14
C ALA A 113 41.27 -54.97 16.50
N VAL A 114 41.33 -56.05 17.29
CA VAL A 114 42.06 -56.04 18.58
C VAL A 114 43.56 -55.82 18.40
N LEU A 115 44.14 -56.22 17.26
CA LEU A 115 45.57 -56.06 16.98
C LEU A 115 45.98 -54.59 16.79
N ALA A 116 45.01 -53.70 16.55
CA ALA A 116 45.26 -52.26 16.54
C ALA A 116 45.77 -51.76 17.89
N VAL A 117 45.34 -52.40 18.99
CA VAL A 117 45.57 -51.92 20.37
C VAL A 117 46.37 -52.89 21.24
N THR A 118 46.46 -54.18 20.88
CA THR A 118 47.22 -55.18 21.64
C THR A 118 48.08 -56.08 20.75
N ASP A 119 49.14 -56.63 21.33
CA ASP A 119 49.99 -57.63 20.70
C ASP A 119 49.77 -59.04 21.28
N GLU A 120 49.00 -59.12 22.37
CA GLU A 120 48.80 -60.35 23.15
C GLU A 120 47.32 -60.55 23.53
N PRO A 121 46.39 -60.58 22.54
CA PRO A 121 44.98 -60.76 22.83
C PRO A 121 44.74 -62.13 23.47
N ARG A 122 43.80 -62.19 24.41
CA ARG A 122 43.43 -63.40 25.13
C ARG A 122 41.92 -63.50 25.24
N VAL A 123 41.38 -64.71 25.02
CA VAL A 123 39.96 -65.02 25.17
C VAL A 123 39.80 -66.17 26.14
N LEU A 124 39.02 -65.94 27.19
CA LEU A 124 38.65 -66.87 28.23
C LEU A 124 37.18 -67.25 28.09
N THR A 125 36.85 -68.51 28.37
CA THR A 125 35.47 -69.02 28.34
C THR A 125 35.18 -69.87 29.57
N ALA A 126 33.98 -69.75 30.11
CA ALA A 126 33.52 -70.59 31.20
C ALA A 126 33.29 -72.05 30.71
N PRO A 127 33.62 -73.09 31.50
CA PRO A 127 34.00 -73.06 32.92
C PRO A 127 35.52 -73.14 33.22
N GLY A 128 36.43 -72.75 32.32
CA GLY A 128 37.87 -72.70 32.66
C GLY A 128 38.87 -72.99 31.52
N GLY A 129 38.52 -72.63 30.29
CA GLY A 129 39.38 -72.77 29.11
C GLY A 129 39.58 -71.43 28.41
N GLY A 130 40.46 -71.41 27.43
CA GLY A 130 40.72 -70.19 26.66
C GLY A 130 41.82 -70.41 25.64
N LEU A 131 41.98 -69.40 24.81
CA LEU A 131 43.09 -69.28 23.88
C LEU A 131 43.66 -67.86 23.93
N ARG A 132 44.94 -67.74 23.61
CA ARG A 132 45.64 -66.47 23.54
C ARG A 132 46.53 -66.47 22.32
N TRP A 133 46.92 -65.27 21.93
CA TRP A 133 47.95 -65.04 20.92
C TRP A 133 49.03 -64.16 21.54
N SER A 134 50.26 -64.27 21.03
CA SER A 134 51.34 -63.34 21.38
C SER A 134 52.19 -63.13 20.15
N ARG A 135 52.45 -61.87 19.81
CA ARG A 135 53.35 -61.53 18.71
C ARG A 135 54.74 -62.13 18.89
N SER A 136 55.25 -62.15 20.12
CA SER A 136 56.58 -62.69 20.42
C SER A 136 56.66 -64.21 20.17
N GLU A 137 55.64 -64.96 20.61
CA GLU A 137 55.56 -66.40 20.40
C GLU A 137 55.24 -66.74 18.94
N ALA A 138 54.42 -65.94 18.25
CA ALA A 138 54.15 -66.08 16.83
C ALA A 138 55.43 -65.91 16.00
N ARG A 139 56.24 -64.88 16.31
CA ARG A 139 57.56 -64.66 15.71
C ARG A 139 58.51 -65.84 15.97
N ALA A 140 58.56 -66.34 17.20
CA ALA A 140 59.40 -67.48 17.57
C ALA A 140 58.99 -68.76 16.84
N ALA A 141 57.68 -69.03 16.75
CA ALA A 141 57.13 -70.16 16.00
C ALA A 141 57.44 -70.03 14.49
N ALA A 142 57.26 -68.85 13.89
CA ALA A 142 57.61 -68.60 12.50
C ALA A 142 59.11 -68.76 12.23
N ALA A 143 59.98 -68.39 13.18
CA ALA A 143 61.44 -68.56 13.06
C ALA A 143 61.86 -70.04 13.01
N SER A 144 61.04 -70.96 13.52
CA SER A 144 61.27 -72.40 13.42
C SER A 144 60.94 -72.99 12.04
N VAL A 145 60.28 -72.23 11.16
CA VAL A 145 59.89 -72.67 9.81
C VAL A 145 61.05 -72.44 8.82
N PRO A 146 61.55 -73.50 8.16
CA PRO A 146 62.59 -73.37 7.14
C PRO A 146 62.13 -72.45 5.99
N GLY A 147 62.98 -71.49 5.61
CA GLY A 147 62.72 -70.57 4.50
C GLY A 147 62.07 -69.23 4.86
N LEU A 148 61.67 -69.00 6.12
CA LEU A 148 61.10 -67.70 6.54
C LEU A 148 62.12 -66.71 7.11
N ALA A 149 63.36 -67.14 7.41
CA ALA A 149 64.35 -66.30 8.12
C ALA A 149 64.62 -64.93 7.45
N ALA A 150 64.75 -64.90 6.12
CA ALA A 150 64.96 -63.67 5.37
C ALA A 150 63.73 -62.74 5.39
N GLU A 151 62.52 -63.30 5.39
CA GLU A 151 61.29 -62.51 5.44
C GLU A 151 61.05 -61.95 6.85
N LEU A 152 61.32 -62.73 7.90
CA LEU A 152 61.25 -62.29 9.30
C LEU A 152 62.25 -61.16 9.59
N ALA A 153 63.44 -61.21 8.98
CA ALA A 153 64.42 -60.13 9.09
C ALA A 153 63.93 -58.84 8.42
N ARG A 154 63.22 -58.94 7.27
CA ARG A 154 62.67 -57.78 6.56
C ARG A 154 61.49 -57.14 7.27
N ARG A 155 60.56 -57.96 7.78
CA ARG A 155 59.31 -57.48 8.40
C ARG A 155 59.47 -56.97 9.82
N GLY A 156 60.58 -57.28 10.49
CA GLY A 156 60.70 -56.95 11.90
C GLY A 156 59.56 -57.60 12.68
N ASP A 157 58.84 -56.82 13.49
CA ASP A 157 57.78 -57.31 14.37
C ASP A 157 56.43 -57.53 13.66
N ASP A 158 56.34 -57.24 12.36
CA ASP A 158 55.12 -57.37 11.57
C ASP A 158 54.90 -58.82 11.09
N VAL A 159 54.52 -59.69 12.03
CA VAL A 159 54.21 -61.10 11.81
C VAL A 159 52.72 -61.40 12.02
N PRO A 160 52.15 -62.43 11.37
CA PRO A 160 50.77 -62.85 11.61
C PRO A 160 50.64 -63.38 13.05
N VAL A 161 49.84 -62.71 13.87
CA VAL A 161 49.61 -63.01 15.28
C VAL A 161 48.42 -63.94 15.43
N LEU A 162 47.27 -63.62 14.84
CA LEU A 162 46.02 -64.35 15.06
C LEU A 162 46.03 -65.76 14.46
N ARG A 163 46.96 -66.07 13.55
CA ARG A 163 47.05 -67.41 12.94
C ARG A 163 47.59 -68.48 13.87
N LEU A 164 48.28 -68.10 14.94
CA LEU A 164 48.97 -69.03 15.82
C LEU A 164 48.39 -68.96 17.24
N PRO A 165 47.25 -69.64 17.51
CA PRO A 165 46.68 -69.68 18.84
C PRO A 165 47.51 -70.55 19.79
N PHE A 166 47.48 -70.19 21.07
CA PHE A 166 48.06 -70.92 22.19
C PHE A 166 47.01 -71.16 23.27
N PRO A 167 47.11 -72.23 24.08
CA PRO A 167 46.15 -72.45 25.15
C PRO A 167 46.30 -71.37 26.23
N ALA A 168 45.18 -70.92 26.76
CA ALA A 168 45.11 -69.97 27.87
C ALA A 168 44.25 -70.54 29.00
N SER A 169 44.63 -70.24 30.24
CA SER A 169 43.89 -70.62 31.44
C SER A 169 43.69 -69.40 32.33
N GLY A 170 42.46 -69.05 32.67
CA GLY A 170 42.12 -67.90 33.51
C GLY A 170 40.66 -67.98 33.95
N ALA A 171 40.24 -67.06 34.81
CA ALA A 171 38.86 -66.94 35.23
C ALA A 171 38.14 -65.88 34.39
N VAL A 172 36.93 -66.20 33.93
CA VAL A 172 36.00 -65.20 33.40
C VAL A 172 35.44 -64.41 34.61
N PRO A 173 35.23 -63.08 34.52
CA PRO A 173 34.60 -62.32 35.59
C PRO A 173 33.26 -62.91 36.03
N ASP A 174 32.97 -62.86 37.34
CA ASP A 174 31.74 -63.41 37.90
C ASP A 174 30.50 -62.86 37.17
N GLY A 175 29.61 -63.77 36.74
CA GLY A 175 28.38 -63.43 36.03
C GLY A 175 28.52 -63.23 34.51
N TYR A 176 29.67 -63.56 33.91
CA TYR A 176 29.90 -63.55 32.46
C TYR A 176 30.35 -64.93 31.95
N ASP A 177 30.14 -65.20 30.66
CA ASP A 177 30.42 -66.50 30.03
C ASP A 177 31.72 -66.49 29.21
N THR A 178 32.04 -65.36 28.58
CA THR A 178 33.26 -65.16 27.76
C THR A 178 33.93 -63.83 28.14
N ALA A 179 35.25 -63.80 28.18
CA ALA A 179 36.04 -62.59 28.44
C ALA A 179 37.22 -62.45 27.48
N VAL A 180 37.30 -61.30 26.80
CA VAL A 180 38.42 -60.89 25.96
C VAL A 180 39.29 -59.93 26.76
N GLU A 181 40.52 -60.33 27.08
CA GLU A 181 41.52 -59.52 27.77
C GLU A 181 42.56 -59.01 26.76
N LEU A 182 42.74 -57.69 26.71
CA LEU A 182 43.64 -57.01 25.79
C LEU A 182 44.61 -56.12 26.59
N PRO A 183 45.83 -56.61 26.89
CA PRO A 183 46.92 -55.77 27.38
C PRO A 183 47.28 -54.75 26.29
N LEU A 184 47.08 -53.46 26.55
CA LEU A 184 47.28 -52.40 25.57
C LEU A 184 48.78 -52.15 25.36
N ARG A 185 49.20 -52.12 24.10
CA ARG A 185 50.62 -52.11 23.71
C ARG A 185 51.38 -50.88 24.20
N ASP A 186 50.74 -49.72 24.17
CA ASP A 186 51.36 -48.41 24.41
C ASP A 186 50.32 -47.35 24.86
N ASP A 187 50.80 -46.17 25.26
CA ASP A 187 49.93 -45.05 25.68
C ASP A 187 48.98 -44.56 24.58
N GLU A 188 49.33 -44.76 23.30
CA GLU A 188 48.46 -44.38 22.18
C GLU A 188 47.24 -45.31 22.08
N ALA A 189 47.45 -46.62 22.25
CA ALA A 189 46.38 -47.61 22.37
C ALA A 189 45.46 -47.31 23.57
N VAL A 190 46.03 -46.92 24.73
CA VAL A 190 45.25 -46.49 25.90
C VAL A 190 44.38 -45.28 25.59
N ARG A 191 44.95 -44.24 24.96
CA ARG A 191 44.19 -43.03 24.56
C ARG A 191 43.08 -43.34 23.55
N LEU A 192 43.36 -44.21 22.57
CA LEU A 192 42.38 -44.66 21.58
C LEU A 192 41.21 -45.39 22.25
N VAL A 193 41.49 -46.42 23.06
CA VAL A 193 40.44 -47.19 23.74
C VAL A 193 39.62 -46.28 24.67
N ARG A 194 40.27 -45.41 25.45
CA ARG A 194 39.55 -44.47 26.34
C ARG A 194 38.59 -43.57 25.55
N ARG A 195 39.02 -43.06 24.39
CA ARG A 195 38.15 -42.26 23.50
C ARG A 195 36.97 -43.10 23.01
N LEU A 196 37.22 -44.28 22.45
CA LEU A 196 36.15 -45.16 21.93
C LEU A 196 35.14 -45.56 23.01
N LEU A 197 35.58 -45.81 24.24
CA LEU A 197 34.69 -46.11 25.37
C LEU A 197 33.85 -44.90 25.80
N THR A 198 34.39 -43.68 25.65
CA THR A 198 33.68 -42.43 25.94
C THR A 198 32.60 -42.15 24.90
N GLU A 199 32.91 -42.41 23.63
CA GLU A 199 32.03 -42.18 22.46
C GLU A 199 30.84 -43.14 22.38
N ILE A 200 30.78 -44.19 23.21
CA ILE A 200 29.61 -45.10 23.21
C ILE A 200 28.33 -44.34 23.62
N ASP A 201 27.27 -44.55 22.84
CA ASP A 201 25.96 -43.94 22.99
C ASP A 201 24.81 -44.95 22.78
N ASP A 202 23.58 -44.42 22.67
CA ASP A 202 22.35 -45.19 22.49
C ASP A 202 22.33 -45.98 21.17
N ALA A 203 22.98 -45.50 20.10
CA ALA A 203 22.92 -46.13 18.78
C ALA A 203 23.52 -47.54 18.79
N LEU A 204 24.51 -47.82 19.63
CA LEU A 204 25.09 -49.15 19.72
C LEU A 204 24.07 -50.22 20.16
N LEU A 205 23.21 -49.90 21.14
CA LEU A 205 22.15 -50.81 21.61
C LEU A 205 20.94 -50.85 20.66
N LEU A 206 20.75 -49.81 19.85
CA LEU A 206 19.74 -49.79 18.79
C LEU A 206 20.17 -50.59 17.55
N ALA A 207 21.45 -50.52 17.20
CA ALA A 207 22.06 -51.27 16.10
C ALA A 207 22.22 -52.77 16.39
N LEU A 208 22.43 -53.12 17.67
CA LEU A 208 22.66 -54.49 18.12
C LEU A 208 21.50 -54.94 19.02
N PRO A 209 20.39 -55.44 18.45
CA PRO A 209 19.15 -55.71 19.21
C PRO A 209 19.32 -56.77 20.32
N TRP A 210 20.28 -57.69 20.15
CA TRP A 210 20.62 -58.71 21.15
C TRP A 210 21.46 -58.18 22.32
N LEU A 211 21.98 -56.94 22.26
CA LEU A 211 22.68 -56.31 23.36
C LEU A 211 21.65 -55.68 24.32
N GLY A 212 21.44 -56.31 25.48
CA GLY A 212 20.45 -55.91 26.47
C GLY A 212 20.99 -54.94 27.53
N GLU A 213 22.24 -55.12 27.93
CA GLU A 213 22.92 -54.26 28.93
C GLU A 213 24.38 -54.05 28.49
N LEU A 214 24.85 -52.81 28.62
CA LEU A 214 26.25 -52.44 28.44
C LEU A 214 26.76 -51.70 29.68
N VAL A 215 27.81 -52.24 30.28
CA VAL A 215 28.54 -51.67 31.40
C VAL A 215 29.91 -51.20 30.91
N VAL A 216 30.19 -49.91 31.03
CA VAL A 216 31.49 -49.31 30.70
C VAL A 216 32.15 -48.88 32.00
N ASP A 217 33.33 -49.41 32.30
CA ASP A 217 34.08 -49.16 33.54
C ASP A 217 35.47 -48.62 33.16
N VAL A 218 35.70 -47.32 33.36
CA VAL A 218 36.98 -46.67 33.02
C VAL A 218 37.64 -46.24 34.32
N ASP A 219 38.70 -46.96 34.72
CA ASP A 219 39.45 -46.74 35.96
C ASP A 219 38.56 -46.62 37.22
N GLY A 220 37.47 -47.38 37.28
CA GLY A 220 36.52 -47.38 38.40
C GLY A 220 35.30 -46.46 38.21
N GLU A 221 35.27 -45.63 37.16
CA GLU A 221 34.09 -44.86 36.78
C GLU A 221 33.16 -45.72 35.93
N VAL A 222 32.01 -46.08 36.51
CA VAL A 222 31.05 -47.01 35.88
C VAL A 222 29.86 -46.28 35.27
N ARG A 223 29.70 -46.44 33.96
CA ARG A 223 28.53 -46.03 33.17
C ARG A 223 27.74 -47.26 32.73
N ARG A 224 26.41 -47.23 32.89
CA ARG A 224 25.51 -48.30 32.45
C ARG A 224 24.53 -47.78 31.40
N LEU A 225 24.33 -48.58 30.35
CA LEU A 225 23.32 -48.37 29.32
C LEU A 225 22.49 -49.65 29.21
N ASP A 226 21.20 -49.53 29.51
CA ASP A 226 20.26 -50.64 29.48
C ASP A 226 19.28 -50.45 28.33
N ALA A 227 18.99 -51.53 27.62
CA ALA A 227 17.96 -51.55 26.60
C ALA A 227 16.71 -52.25 27.14
N GLY A 228 15.71 -51.46 27.53
CA GLY A 228 14.44 -51.95 28.04
C GLY A 228 13.68 -52.80 27.03
N ALA A 229 12.64 -53.49 27.51
CA ALA A 229 11.74 -54.25 26.66
C ALA A 229 11.03 -53.32 25.65
N PRO A 230 10.96 -53.69 24.36
CA PRO A 230 10.24 -52.90 23.37
C PRO A 230 8.72 -52.96 23.63
N VAL A 231 8.06 -51.82 23.45
CA VAL A 231 6.60 -51.65 23.50
C VAL A 231 6.09 -51.56 22.06
N GLN A 232 5.25 -52.50 21.64
CA GLN A 232 4.69 -52.51 20.30
C GLN A 232 3.63 -51.42 20.13
N LEU A 233 3.76 -50.59 19.09
CA LEU A 233 2.75 -49.59 18.70
C LEU A 233 1.91 -50.06 17.51
N ALA A 234 2.56 -50.61 16.48
CA ALA A 234 1.96 -51.18 15.28
C ALA A 234 2.97 -52.16 14.64
N ASP A 235 2.61 -52.92 13.61
CA ASP A 235 3.54 -53.86 12.97
C ASP A 235 4.84 -53.15 12.50
N GLY A 236 5.98 -53.66 12.95
CA GLY A 236 7.30 -53.05 12.73
C GLY A 236 7.48 -51.65 13.33
N LEU A 237 6.61 -51.18 14.24
CA LEU A 237 6.75 -49.90 14.94
C LEU A 237 6.74 -50.12 16.45
N VAL A 238 7.81 -49.74 17.14
CA VAL A 238 7.99 -49.96 18.57
C VAL A 238 8.53 -48.73 19.27
N GLU A 239 8.29 -48.62 20.58
CA GLU A 239 9.05 -47.74 21.45
C GLU A 239 9.97 -48.55 22.35
N ARG A 240 11.22 -48.13 22.50
CA ARG A 240 12.20 -48.80 23.35
C ARG A 240 12.97 -47.78 24.16
N ARG A 241 13.10 -48.02 25.47
CA ARG A 241 13.92 -47.19 26.34
C ARG A 241 15.38 -47.64 26.27
N ILE A 242 16.28 -46.72 25.94
CA ILE A 242 17.73 -46.91 25.99
C ILE A 242 18.28 -45.93 27.03
N GLY A 243 18.78 -46.45 28.14
CA GLY A 243 19.21 -45.65 29.30
C GLY A 243 18.09 -44.71 29.78
N ALA A 244 18.29 -43.40 29.62
CA ALA A 244 17.32 -42.38 30.02
C ALA A 244 16.32 -41.99 28.92
N ARG A 245 16.60 -42.32 27.66
CA ARG A 245 15.81 -41.86 26.50
C ARG A 245 14.85 -42.94 26.03
N THR A 246 13.67 -42.52 25.59
CA THR A 246 12.77 -43.41 24.86
C THR A 246 12.91 -43.12 23.38
N TRP A 247 13.08 -44.17 22.60
CA TRP A 247 13.22 -44.14 21.16
C TRP A 247 11.99 -44.75 20.53
N ARG A 248 11.42 -44.09 19.51
CA ARG A 248 10.43 -44.70 18.62
C ARG A 248 11.15 -45.19 17.37
N LEU A 249 10.91 -46.45 17.02
CA LEU A 249 11.60 -47.15 15.94
C LEU A 249 10.60 -47.72 14.96
N ALA A 250 10.84 -47.51 13.67
CA ALA A 250 10.19 -48.24 12.61
C ALA A 250 11.22 -49.17 11.95
N THR A 251 10.89 -50.45 11.83
CA THR A 251 11.77 -51.49 11.28
C THR A 251 11.08 -52.25 10.16
N ARG A 252 11.84 -52.59 9.12
CA ARG A 252 11.42 -53.50 8.05
C ARG A 252 12.60 -54.37 7.65
N ALA A 253 12.33 -55.62 7.30
CA ALA A 253 13.31 -56.51 6.72
C ALA A 253 12.75 -57.12 5.42
N GLY A 254 13.65 -57.61 4.56
CA GLY A 254 13.29 -58.19 3.28
C GLY A 254 14.46 -58.91 2.63
N VAL A 255 14.28 -59.27 1.37
CA VAL A 255 15.28 -59.96 0.54
C VAL A 255 15.52 -59.13 -0.71
N ALA A 256 16.78 -58.81 -1.00
CA ALA A 256 17.18 -58.07 -2.19
C ALA A 256 17.10 -58.98 -3.44
N PRO A 257 16.58 -58.48 -4.57
CA PRO A 257 16.60 -59.20 -5.84
C PRO A 257 18.02 -59.58 -6.28
N ASP A 258 18.21 -60.78 -6.83
CA ASP A 258 19.51 -61.29 -7.30
C ASP A 258 20.20 -60.35 -8.31
N GLU A 259 19.42 -59.68 -9.14
CA GLU A 259 19.87 -58.72 -10.15
C GLU A 259 20.61 -57.52 -9.52
N LEU A 260 20.13 -57.03 -8.36
CA LEU A 260 20.76 -55.92 -7.64
C LEU A 260 22.04 -56.36 -6.91
N LEU A 261 22.19 -57.66 -6.68
CA LEU A 261 23.36 -58.25 -6.03
C LEU A 261 24.42 -58.71 -7.03
N ALA A 262 24.19 -58.61 -8.35
CA ALA A 262 25.03 -59.21 -9.38
C ALA A 262 26.52 -58.84 -9.26
N ASP A 263 26.81 -57.57 -8.95
CA ASP A 263 28.16 -57.00 -8.81
C ASP A 263 28.75 -57.14 -7.40
N ARG A 264 28.04 -57.79 -6.47
CA ARG A 264 28.49 -57.98 -5.08
C ARG A 264 29.40 -59.21 -4.92
N PRO A 265 30.31 -59.22 -3.93
CA PRO A 265 31.09 -60.40 -3.59
C PRO A 265 30.21 -61.64 -3.33
N PHE A 266 30.71 -62.83 -3.66
CA PHE A 266 29.95 -64.10 -3.57
C PHE A 266 29.25 -64.32 -2.22
N GLU A 267 29.94 -64.02 -1.12
CA GLU A 267 29.39 -64.20 0.23
C GLU A 267 28.22 -63.26 0.53
N GLU A 268 28.18 -62.07 -0.07
CA GLU A 268 27.06 -61.13 0.05
C GLU A 268 25.89 -61.57 -0.82
N ARG A 269 26.15 -62.05 -2.04
CA ARG A 269 25.11 -62.62 -2.92
C ARG A 269 24.42 -63.83 -2.30
N SER A 270 25.16 -64.61 -1.50
CA SER A 270 24.62 -65.76 -0.78
C SER A 270 23.79 -65.37 0.45
N ARG A 271 23.69 -64.08 0.77
CA ARG A 271 22.96 -63.52 1.92
C ARG A 271 22.13 -62.30 1.48
N PRO A 272 21.05 -62.51 0.71
CA PRO A 272 20.28 -61.42 0.12
C PRO A 272 19.40 -60.66 1.13
N GLY A 273 19.33 -61.10 2.39
CA GLY A 273 18.52 -60.46 3.42
C GLY A 273 19.00 -59.06 3.77
N TRP A 274 18.08 -58.11 3.88
CA TRP A 274 18.34 -56.74 4.35
C TRP A 274 17.40 -56.37 5.50
N SER A 275 17.81 -55.40 6.30
CA SER A 275 16.96 -54.76 7.30
C SER A 275 17.20 -53.26 7.33
N VAL A 276 16.16 -52.51 7.66
CA VAL A 276 16.15 -51.06 7.81
C VAL A 276 15.44 -50.74 9.12
N THR A 277 16.06 -49.90 9.94
CA THR A 277 15.49 -49.32 11.15
C THR A 277 15.71 -47.83 11.14
N VAL A 278 14.63 -47.06 11.28
CA VAL A 278 14.67 -45.61 11.48
C VAL A 278 14.23 -45.34 12.91
N ALA A 279 14.99 -44.55 13.65
CA ALA A 279 14.75 -44.28 15.06
C ALA A 279 14.81 -42.79 15.38
N VAL A 280 13.86 -42.30 16.18
CA VAL A 280 13.84 -40.93 16.70
C VAL A 280 13.62 -40.96 18.22
N PRO A 281 14.29 -40.09 19.00
CA PRO A 281 13.99 -39.95 20.40
C PRO A 281 12.64 -39.25 20.57
N VAL A 282 11.89 -39.62 21.61
CA VAL A 282 10.58 -39.02 21.93
C VAL A 282 10.54 -38.50 23.37
N GLY A 283 9.81 -37.41 23.59
CA GLY A 283 9.60 -36.76 24.88
C GLY A 283 8.11 -36.56 25.20
N ASP A 284 7.79 -36.46 26.49
CA ASP A 284 6.40 -36.37 27.01
C ASP A 284 5.97 -34.91 27.33
N ASP A 285 6.71 -33.90 26.88
CA ASP A 285 6.58 -32.50 27.34
C ASP A 285 5.31 -31.76 26.86
N THR A 286 4.55 -32.34 25.92
CA THR A 286 3.50 -31.63 25.17
C THR A 286 2.13 -32.33 25.16
N GLY A 287 1.84 -33.20 26.14
CA GLY A 287 0.55 -33.91 26.23
C GLY A 287 0.42 -35.13 25.30
N GLY A 288 1.50 -35.47 24.57
CA GLY A 288 1.70 -36.69 23.79
C GLY A 288 3.19 -36.94 23.54
N ARG A 289 3.55 -38.14 23.06
CA ARG A 289 4.94 -38.50 22.72
C ARG A 289 5.38 -37.85 21.42
N ALA A 290 5.97 -36.66 21.53
CA ALA A 290 6.49 -35.89 20.41
C ALA A 290 7.93 -36.30 20.08
N PRO A 291 8.35 -36.28 18.81
CA PRO A 291 9.74 -36.43 18.45
C PRO A 291 10.56 -35.25 18.99
N VAL A 292 11.78 -35.52 19.43
CA VAL A 292 12.75 -34.51 19.88
C VAL A 292 14.04 -34.63 19.06
N ALA A 293 14.91 -33.62 19.14
CA ALA A 293 16.17 -33.62 18.40
C ALA A 293 17.07 -34.80 18.79
N LEU A 294 17.84 -35.30 17.82
CA LEU A 294 18.87 -36.31 18.08
C LEU A 294 19.89 -35.79 19.11
N PRO A 295 20.31 -36.60 20.08
CA PRO A 295 21.30 -36.17 21.06
C PRO A 295 22.65 -35.85 20.38
N PRO A 296 23.35 -34.78 20.78
CA PRO A 296 24.64 -34.38 20.19
C PRO A 296 25.75 -35.43 20.30
N SER A 297 25.58 -36.42 21.17
CA SER A 297 26.51 -37.54 21.30
C SER A 297 26.49 -38.51 20.12
N LEU A 298 25.39 -38.53 19.35
CA LEU A 298 25.27 -39.42 18.19
C LEU A 298 26.10 -38.90 17.02
N PRO A 299 26.89 -39.76 16.36
CA PRO A 299 27.58 -39.37 15.14
C PRO A 299 26.56 -39.17 14.01
N ALA A 300 26.71 -38.06 13.29
CA ALA A 300 25.88 -37.69 12.14
C ALA A 300 26.30 -38.49 10.88
N VAL A 301 26.18 -39.82 10.96
CA VAL A 301 26.57 -40.78 9.92
C VAL A 301 25.52 -41.88 9.76
N VAL A 302 25.50 -42.49 8.60
CA VAL A 302 24.64 -43.66 8.34
C VAL A 302 25.18 -44.88 9.07
N HIS A 303 24.31 -45.76 9.57
CA HIS A 303 24.71 -46.96 10.30
C HIS A 303 24.41 -48.23 9.48
N ALA A 304 25.40 -49.11 9.31
CA ALA A 304 25.26 -50.33 8.50
C ALA A 304 25.99 -51.57 9.07
N PRO A 305 25.52 -52.19 10.17
CA PRO A 305 24.63 -51.64 11.20
C PRO A 305 25.37 -50.74 12.19
N THR A 306 26.69 -50.66 12.09
CA THR A 306 27.57 -49.79 12.91
C THR A 306 27.86 -48.48 12.16
N PRO A 307 28.34 -47.42 12.84
CA PRO A 307 28.66 -46.15 12.19
C PRO A 307 29.56 -46.33 10.96
N THR A 308 29.18 -45.72 9.83
CA THR A 308 30.03 -45.57 8.64
C THR A 308 30.73 -44.20 8.65
N ASP A 309 31.53 -43.91 7.63
CA ASP A 309 32.13 -42.59 7.42
C ASP A 309 31.23 -41.67 6.57
N ASP A 310 30.09 -42.18 6.08
CA ASP A 310 29.16 -41.45 5.22
C ASP A 310 28.26 -40.57 6.07
N ARG A 311 28.45 -39.25 5.94
CA ARG A 311 27.75 -38.27 6.77
C ARG A 311 26.29 -38.16 6.34
N THR A 312 25.42 -37.89 7.31
CA THR A 312 24.01 -37.62 7.07
C THR A 312 23.49 -36.54 8.01
N ASP A 313 22.67 -35.63 7.51
CA ASP A 313 21.92 -34.67 8.32
C ASP A 313 20.42 -34.99 8.40
N LEU A 314 20.03 -36.23 8.06
CA LEU A 314 18.69 -36.71 8.34
C LEU A 314 18.36 -36.54 9.84
N PRO A 315 17.18 -35.99 10.19
CA PRO A 315 16.80 -35.74 11.58
C PRO A 315 16.32 -37.01 12.32
N ALA A 316 16.79 -38.19 11.89
CA ALA A 316 16.55 -39.48 12.52
C ALA A 316 17.79 -40.39 12.39
N LEU A 317 17.98 -41.30 13.33
CA LEU A 317 19.00 -42.33 13.25
C LEU A 317 18.57 -43.40 12.24
N VAL A 318 19.36 -43.59 11.17
CA VAL A 318 19.12 -44.61 10.15
C VAL A 318 20.13 -45.74 10.29
N ILE A 319 19.63 -46.95 10.58
CA ILE A 319 20.38 -48.20 10.66
C ILE A 319 19.88 -49.12 9.56
N ALA A 320 20.66 -49.33 8.51
CA ALA A 320 20.25 -50.09 7.33
C ALA A 320 21.36 -51.01 6.83
N GLY A 321 20.99 -52.19 6.31
CA GLY A 321 21.90 -53.14 5.67
C GLY A 321 22.40 -52.66 4.30
N LEU A 322 23.06 -51.50 4.25
CA LEU A 322 23.53 -50.86 3.02
C LEU A 322 24.79 -51.57 2.47
N PRO A 323 25.01 -51.52 1.14
CA PRO A 323 26.19 -52.11 0.52
C PRO A 323 27.46 -51.40 0.96
N LEU A 324 28.35 -52.06 1.67
CA LEU A 324 29.63 -51.48 2.11
C LEU A 324 30.80 -51.86 1.20
N ASP A 325 31.86 -51.07 1.22
CA ASP A 325 33.14 -51.38 0.59
C ASP A 325 33.92 -52.46 1.37
N SER A 326 35.09 -52.87 0.85
CA SER A 326 35.93 -53.87 1.54
C SER A 326 36.42 -53.40 2.92
N SER A 327 36.52 -52.08 3.11
CA SER A 327 36.93 -51.44 4.36
C SER A 327 35.83 -51.43 5.43
N ARG A 328 34.57 -51.61 5.01
CA ARG A 328 33.33 -51.52 5.81
C ARG A 328 33.11 -50.15 6.44
N ARG A 329 33.62 -49.10 5.79
CA ARG A 329 33.49 -47.71 6.26
C ARG A 329 32.73 -46.84 5.30
N ARG A 330 32.60 -47.22 4.04
CA ARG A 330 31.89 -46.44 3.02
C ARG A 330 30.81 -47.27 2.37
N VAL A 331 29.65 -46.65 2.18
CA VAL A 331 28.56 -47.18 1.38
C VAL A 331 28.94 -47.08 -0.10
N VAL A 332 28.74 -48.16 -0.83
CA VAL A 332 29.05 -48.28 -2.26
C VAL A 332 27.83 -47.79 -3.06
N PRO A 333 27.96 -46.73 -3.87
CA PRO A 333 26.88 -46.28 -4.74
C PRO A 333 26.51 -47.31 -5.80
N GLY A 334 25.22 -47.36 -6.16
CA GLY A 334 24.71 -48.21 -7.23
C GLY A 334 23.25 -48.61 -7.04
N PRO A 335 22.70 -49.47 -7.92
CA PRO A 335 21.28 -49.83 -7.92
C PRO A 335 20.78 -50.43 -6.60
N LEU A 336 21.62 -51.18 -5.89
CA LEU A 336 21.28 -51.74 -4.58
C LEU A 336 21.16 -50.66 -3.49
N LEU A 337 21.98 -49.60 -3.55
CA LEU A 337 21.83 -48.45 -2.66
C LEU A 337 20.52 -47.73 -2.95
N ASP A 338 20.19 -47.50 -4.22
CA ASP A 338 18.96 -46.80 -4.61
C ASP A 338 17.71 -47.56 -4.12
N ASP A 339 17.65 -48.88 -4.33
CA ASP A 339 16.53 -49.71 -3.83
C ASP A 339 16.43 -49.71 -2.30
N LEU A 340 17.54 -49.86 -1.59
CA LEU A 340 17.54 -49.82 -0.12
C LEU A 340 17.24 -48.43 0.43
N ALA A 341 17.63 -47.36 -0.27
CA ALA A 341 17.25 -46.00 0.09
C ALA A 341 15.73 -45.80 -0.03
N ASP A 342 15.09 -46.37 -1.06
CA ASP A 342 13.62 -46.36 -1.16
C ASP A 342 12.97 -47.12 0.01
N GLN A 343 13.56 -48.24 0.46
CA GLN A 343 13.12 -48.91 1.68
C GLN A 343 13.30 -48.04 2.93
N VAL A 344 14.42 -47.32 3.04
CA VAL A 344 14.65 -46.32 4.11
C VAL A 344 13.57 -45.25 4.07
N GLY A 345 13.29 -44.66 2.91
CA GLY A 345 12.25 -43.65 2.75
C GLY A 345 10.88 -44.15 3.18
N ALA A 346 10.48 -45.34 2.76
CA ALA A 346 9.20 -45.94 3.15
C ALA A 346 9.09 -46.18 4.67
N VAL A 347 10.15 -46.69 5.31
CA VAL A 347 10.19 -46.92 6.77
C VAL A 347 10.17 -45.59 7.52
N TYR A 348 10.90 -44.59 7.02
CA TYR A 348 10.95 -43.24 7.57
C TYR A 348 9.57 -42.56 7.53
N ALA A 349 8.90 -42.58 6.38
CA ALA A 349 7.58 -41.96 6.22
C ALA A 349 6.53 -42.63 7.12
N ARG A 350 6.61 -43.96 7.29
CA ARG A 350 5.77 -44.70 8.24
C ARG A 350 6.03 -44.29 9.70
N LEU A 351 7.28 -44.04 10.07
CA LEU A 351 7.63 -43.51 11.40
C LEU A 351 7.02 -42.12 11.60
N VAL A 352 7.15 -41.21 10.62
CA VAL A 352 6.57 -39.86 10.68
C VAL A 352 5.03 -39.92 10.78
N ALA A 353 4.39 -40.76 9.98
CA ALA A 353 2.93 -40.97 10.02
C ALA A 353 2.41 -41.53 11.35
N SER A 354 3.28 -42.13 12.17
CA SER A 354 2.91 -42.62 13.50
C SER A 354 2.68 -41.52 14.54
N PHE A 355 3.10 -40.29 14.27
CA PHE A 355 2.81 -39.14 15.12
C PHE A 355 1.44 -38.58 14.77
N VAL A 356 0.56 -38.54 15.77
CA VAL A 356 -0.86 -38.23 15.60
C VAL A 356 -1.23 -37.14 16.60
N PRO A 357 -2.25 -36.29 16.33
CA PRO A 357 -2.73 -35.33 17.32
C PRO A 357 -3.00 -36.00 18.68
N PRO A 358 -2.66 -35.36 19.81
CA PRO A 358 -2.34 -33.94 19.96
C PRO A 358 -0.85 -33.58 19.80
N VAL A 359 0.00 -34.44 19.19
CA VAL A 359 1.41 -34.10 18.98
C VAL A 359 1.54 -32.80 18.15
N PRO A 360 2.31 -31.79 18.61
CA PRO A 360 2.46 -30.53 17.89
C PRO A 360 3.04 -30.73 16.49
N GLY A 361 2.39 -30.15 15.48
CA GLY A 361 2.84 -30.21 14.08
C GLY A 361 4.31 -29.81 13.87
N PRO A 362 4.83 -28.74 14.50
CA PRO A 362 6.22 -28.32 14.31
C PRO A 362 7.24 -29.39 14.74
N ALA A 363 6.94 -30.18 15.77
CA ALA A 363 7.83 -31.25 16.22
C ALA A 363 7.92 -32.37 15.17
N VAL A 364 6.79 -32.75 14.57
CA VAL A 364 6.74 -33.79 13.52
C VAL A 364 7.39 -33.28 12.23
N LEU A 365 7.12 -32.02 11.85
CA LEU A 365 7.68 -31.40 10.65
C LEU A 365 9.20 -31.19 10.74
N ALA A 366 9.77 -31.11 11.95
CA ALA A 366 11.23 -31.12 12.13
C ALA A 366 11.89 -32.43 11.69
N LEU A 367 11.12 -33.51 11.49
CA LEU A 367 11.61 -34.76 10.90
C LEU A 367 11.68 -34.72 9.37
N VAL A 368 11.18 -33.68 8.70
CA VAL A 368 11.24 -33.54 7.25
C VAL A 368 12.63 -32.99 6.87
N PRO A 369 13.48 -33.77 6.17
CA PRO A 369 14.82 -33.31 5.82
C PRO A 369 14.79 -32.25 4.71
N GLY A 370 15.84 -31.43 4.66
CA GLY A 370 16.06 -30.44 3.59
C GLY A 370 16.22 -31.09 2.20
N PRO A 371 16.12 -30.30 1.11
CA PRO A 371 16.15 -30.83 -0.26
C PRO A 371 17.54 -31.31 -0.71
N LEU A 372 18.59 -30.92 0.00
CA LEU A 372 19.98 -31.26 -0.28
C LEU A 372 20.51 -32.15 0.85
N GLY A 373 21.26 -33.19 0.49
CA GLY A 373 22.07 -33.95 1.44
C GLY A 373 23.51 -33.42 1.46
N LEU A 374 24.26 -33.78 2.50
CA LEU A 374 25.65 -33.37 2.71
C LEU A 374 26.63 -33.98 1.70
N GLU A 375 26.40 -35.24 1.33
CA GLU A 375 27.27 -36.06 0.48
C GLU A 375 26.42 -36.91 -0.50
N ALA A 376 27.06 -37.64 -1.41
CA ALA A 376 26.36 -38.39 -2.45
C ALA A 376 25.36 -39.43 -1.91
N VAL A 377 25.78 -40.21 -0.91
CA VAL A 377 24.91 -41.24 -0.27
C VAL A 377 23.74 -40.57 0.45
N ASP A 378 24.01 -39.49 1.16
CA ASP A 378 23.01 -38.72 1.89
C ASP A 378 21.97 -38.08 0.97
N ALA A 379 22.41 -37.55 -0.17
CA ALA A 379 21.52 -37.01 -1.19
C ALA A 379 20.55 -38.07 -1.75
N VAL A 380 21.00 -39.33 -1.89
CA VAL A 380 20.10 -40.44 -2.26
C VAL A 380 19.07 -40.68 -1.17
N LEU A 381 19.48 -40.73 0.10
CA LEU A 381 18.58 -40.94 1.23
C LEU A 381 17.57 -39.79 1.39
N HIS A 382 18.01 -38.53 1.30
CA HIS A 382 17.14 -37.35 1.36
C HIS A 382 16.05 -37.38 0.30
N ARG A 383 16.44 -37.69 -0.95
CA ARG A 383 15.51 -37.82 -2.06
C ARG A 383 14.49 -38.94 -1.82
N ALA A 384 14.93 -40.12 -1.39
CA ALA A 384 14.05 -41.25 -1.10
C ALA A 384 13.07 -40.94 0.06
N VAL A 385 13.58 -40.34 1.15
CA VAL A 385 12.77 -39.92 2.31
C VAL A 385 11.74 -38.87 1.92
N ARG A 386 12.12 -37.81 1.21
CA ARG A 386 11.18 -36.76 0.78
C ARG A 386 10.12 -37.30 -0.19
N THR A 387 10.51 -38.19 -1.11
CA THR A 387 9.58 -38.83 -2.04
C THR A 387 8.55 -39.68 -1.29
N ALA A 388 9.00 -40.48 -0.31
CA ALA A 388 8.10 -41.28 0.52
C ALA A 388 7.19 -40.42 1.41
N LEU A 389 7.71 -39.33 1.99
CA LEU A 389 6.93 -38.40 2.80
C LEU A 389 5.84 -37.70 1.97
N ALA A 390 6.16 -37.24 0.75
CA ALA A 390 5.20 -36.62 -0.16
C ALA A 390 4.04 -37.56 -0.53
N ALA A 391 4.29 -38.87 -0.60
CA ALA A 391 3.28 -39.88 -0.91
C ALA A 391 2.49 -40.40 0.31
N THR A 392 2.90 -40.07 1.53
CA THR A 392 2.35 -40.65 2.77
C THR A 392 1.35 -39.69 3.44
N PRO A 393 0.14 -40.15 3.82
CA PRO A 393 -0.82 -39.30 4.53
C PRO A 393 -0.43 -39.17 6.01
N PHE A 394 0.22 -38.06 6.37
CA PHE A 394 0.61 -37.78 7.75
C PHE A 394 0.18 -36.40 8.25
N VAL A 395 -0.27 -35.49 7.38
CA VAL A 395 -0.72 -34.15 7.76
C VAL A 395 -2.18 -34.24 8.24
N PRO A 396 -2.52 -33.82 9.47
CA PRO A 396 -3.91 -33.79 9.93
C PRO A 396 -4.70 -32.68 9.23
N GLY A 397 -5.82 -33.05 8.60
CA GLY A 397 -6.78 -32.13 8.00
C GLY A 397 -7.70 -31.48 9.04
N ALA A 398 -8.18 -30.27 8.77
CA ALA A 398 -9.14 -29.55 9.60
C ALA A 398 -10.51 -30.26 9.66
N ASP A 399 -10.81 -31.11 8.68
CA ASP A 399 -11.98 -31.98 8.62
C ASP A 399 -11.81 -33.32 9.38
N GLY A 400 -10.66 -33.51 10.05
CA GLY A 400 -10.31 -34.74 10.76
C GLY A 400 -9.72 -35.85 9.87
N SER A 401 -9.57 -35.61 8.57
CA SER A 401 -8.90 -36.54 7.65
C SER A 401 -7.38 -36.53 7.83
N ARG A 402 -6.68 -37.47 7.16
CA ARG A 402 -5.22 -37.41 7.01
C ARG A 402 -4.87 -37.17 5.55
N LEU A 403 -4.19 -36.06 5.32
CA LEU A 403 -3.80 -35.57 4.02
C LEU A 403 -2.37 -35.99 3.71
N ARG A 404 -2.14 -36.34 2.45
CA ARG A 404 -0.78 -36.34 1.89
C ARG A 404 -0.35 -34.88 1.70
N PRO A 405 0.94 -34.54 1.80
CA PRO A 405 1.39 -33.17 1.54
C PRO A 405 0.89 -32.59 0.21
N GLY A 406 0.80 -33.41 -0.86
CA GLY A 406 0.24 -32.99 -2.16
C GLY A 406 -1.27 -32.71 -2.17
N ASP A 407 -2.01 -33.23 -1.20
CA ASP A 407 -3.44 -32.97 -1.01
C ASP A 407 -3.71 -31.81 -0.04
N VAL A 408 -2.64 -31.16 0.48
CA VAL A 408 -2.74 -30.01 1.37
C VAL A 408 -2.87 -28.74 0.55
N THR A 409 -3.81 -27.88 0.95
CA THR A 409 -3.95 -26.51 0.46
C THR A 409 -3.69 -25.56 1.62
N LEU A 410 -2.66 -24.73 1.51
CA LEU A 410 -2.41 -23.64 2.43
C LEU A 410 -2.95 -22.34 1.84
N VAL A 411 -3.64 -21.55 2.63
CA VAL A 411 -4.10 -20.22 2.23
C VAL A 411 -3.16 -19.16 2.80
N ASP A 412 -2.55 -18.36 1.94
CA ASP A 412 -1.67 -17.29 2.38
C ASP A 412 -2.46 -16.23 3.17
N GLY A 413 -1.92 -15.73 4.28
CA GLY A 413 -2.63 -14.80 5.17
C GLY A 413 -3.61 -15.43 6.18
N LEU A 414 -4.17 -16.61 5.90
CA LEU A 414 -5.16 -17.28 6.78
C LEU A 414 -4.55 -17.85 8.07
N SER A 415 -3.24 -18.13 8.10
CA SER A 415 -2.53 -18.64 9.29
C SER A 415 -2.65 -17.76 10.55
N ARG A 416 -3.07 -16.50 10.38
CA ARG A 416 -3.21 -15.49 11.43
C ARG A 416 -4.57 -15.55 12.15
N THR A 417 -5.53 -16.33 11.66
CA THR A 417 -6.91 -16.35 12.18
C THR A 417 -7.20 -17.47 13.19
N GLY A 418 -8.45 -17.48 13.68
CA GLY A 418 -9.04 -18.53 14.52
C GLY A 418 -9.24 -19.87 13.78
N ASP A 419 -10.33 -20.58 14.06
CA ASP A 419 -10.51 -21.98 13.64
C ASP A 419 -10.59 -22.17 12.10
N PRO A 420 -9.59 -22.80 11.43
CA PRO A 420 -9.62 -23.03 9.99
C PRO A 420 -10.68 -24.06 9.56
N ALA A 421 -11.28 -24.81 10.49
CA ALA A 421 -12.32 -25.79 10.18
C ALA A 421 -13.57 -25.16 9.54
N ALA A 422 -13.88 -23.90 9.87
CA ALA A 422 -15.00 -23.17 9.30
C ALA A 422 -14.87 -22.94 7.78
N LEU A 423 -13.64 -22.96 7.24
CA LEU A 423 -13.36 -22.86 5.80
C LEU A 423 -13.25 -24.23 5.13
N GLY A 424 -13.34 -25.34 5.86
CA GLY A 424 -13.20 -26.69 5.32
C GLY A 424 -14.28 -27.10 4.31
N GLY A 425 -15.43 -26.39 4.31
CA GLY A 425 -16.47 -26.56 3.29
C GLY A 425 -16.11 -25.93 1.94
N VAL A 426 -15.19 -24.97 1.92
CA VAL A 426 -14.84 -24.14 0.77
C VAL A 426 -13.46 -24.55 0.25
N VAL A 427 -12.46 -24.57 1.11
CA VAL A 427 -11.09 -24.96 0.76
C VAL A 427 -10.86 -26.40 1.16
N ARG A 428 -10.73 -27.27 0.16
CA ARG A 428 -10.39 -28.68 0.37
C ARG A 428 -8.91 -28.82 0.76
N GLY A 429 -8.62 -29.76 1.66
CA GLY A 429 -7.24 -30.07 2.04
C GLY A 429 -6.62 -29.08 3.03
N LEU A 430 -7.42 -28.29 3.74
CA LEU A 430 -6.91 -27.44 4.82
C LEU A 430 -6.31 -28.28 5.96
N PRO A 431 -5.07 -28.03 6.38
CA PRO A 431 -4.50 -28.70 7.54
C PRO A 431 -4.98 -28.03 8.84
N VAL A 432 -4.86 -28.74 9.96
CA VAL A 432 -5.04 -28.10 11.28
C VAL A 432 -3.98 -27.02 11.51
N ARG A 433 -4.32 -25.98 12.28
CA ARG A 433 -3.51 -24.76 12.44
C ARG A 433 -2.03 -24.98 12.75
N ASP A 434 -1.70 -25.90 13.66
CA ASP A 434 -0.31 -26.15 14.09
C ASP A 434 0.58 -26.72 12.97
N TRP A 435 -0.01 -27.16 11.87
CA TRP A 435 0.69 -27.72 10.71
C TRP A 435 0.91 -26.70 9.58
N TRP A 436 0.57 -25.44 9.80
CA TRP A 436 0.77 -24.35 8.84
C TRP A 436 2.25 -23.94 8.76
N ARG A 437 3.06 -24.69 8.01
CA ARG A 437 4.49 -24.46 7.78
C ARG A 437 4.79 -24.52 6.28
N PRO A 438 4.44 -23.46 5.52
CA PRO A 438 4.59 -23.45 4.06
C PRO A 438 6.02 -23.75 3.62
N GLU A 439 7.03 -23.27 4.36
CA GLU A 439 8.44 -23.48 4.06
C GLU A 439 8.86 -24.96 4.08
N VAL A 440 8.21 -25.79 4.90
CA VAL A 440 8.47 -27.24 4.97
C VAL A 440 7.58 -28.00 3.99
N LEU A 441 6.27 -27.70 3.99
CA LEU A 441 5.26 -28.44 3.24
C LEU A 441 5.30 -28.18 1.73
N ALA A 442 5.63 -26.97 1.29
CA ALA A 442 5.78 -26.66 -0.14
C ALA A 442 6.85 -27.56 -0.79
N GLY A 443 7.92 -27.86 -0.05
CA GLY A 443 8.97 -28.78 -0.49
C GLY A 443 8.51 -30.25 -0.67
N LEU A 444 7.32 -30.60 -0.20
CA LEU A 444 6.70 -31.92 -0.33
C LEU A 444 5.50 -31.93 -1.31
N GLY A 445 5.24 -30.81 -2.00
CA GLY A 445 4.22 -30.71 -3.05
C GLY A 445 2.89 -30.08 -2.63
N THR A 446 2.82 -29.42 -1.47
CA THR A 446 1.64 -28.68 -1.01
C THR A 446 1.32 -27.48 -1.91
N THR A 447 0.03 -27.21 -2.13
CA THR A 447 -0.46 -26.06 -2.88
C THR A 447 -0.60 -24.86 -1.95
N VAL A 448 -0.20 -23.66 -2.41
CA VAL A 448 -0.45 -22.40 -1.69
C VAL A 448 -1.36 -21.52 -2.55
N THR A 449 -2.50 -21.14 -1.98
CA THR A 449 -3.52 -20.31 -2.65
C THR A 449 -3.59 -18.94 -1.96
N PRO A 450 -3.59 -17.82 -2.70
CA PRO A 450 -3.86 -16.50 -2.14
C PRO A 450 -5.24 -16.43 -1.46
N LEU A 451 -5.36 -15.66 -0.38
CA LEU A 451 -6.65 -15.46 0.29
C LEU A 451 -7.69 -14.79 -0.62
N ALA A 452 -7.27 -13.88 -1.51
CA ALA A 452 -8.16 -13.22 -2.46
C ALA A 452 -8.87 -14.23 -3.37
N ASP A 453 -8.16 -15.25 -3.88
CA ASP A 453 -8.75 -16.29 -4.72
C ASP A 453 -9.80 -17.11 -3.96
N VAL A 454 -9.54 -17.41 -2.68
CA VAL A 454 -10.52 -18.08 -1.80
C VAL A 454 -11.75 -17.20 -1.58
N VAL A 455 -11.57 -15.89 -1.41
CA VAL A 455 -12.67 -14.91 -1.27
C VAL A 455 -13.51 -14.83 -2.54
N ASP A 456 -12.89 -14.90 -3.71
CA ASP A 456 -13.61 -14.92 -4.98
C ASP A 456 -14.41 -16.23 -5.15
N GLU A 457 -13.87 -17.36 -4.72
CA GLU A 457 -14.59 -18.65 -4.70
C GLU A 457 -15.80 -18.62 -3.76
N LEU A 458 -15.70 -17.95 -2.61
CA LEU A 458 -16.81 -17.78 -1.68
C LEU A 458 -18.02 -17.12 -2.36
N ALA A 459 -17.84 -16.27 -3.37
CA ALA A 459 -18.97 -15.60 -4.04
C ALA A 459 -19.94 -16.56 -4.75
N ALA A 460 -19.53 -17.81 -5.00
CA ALA A 460 -20.39 -18.85 -5.59
C ALA A 460 -21.20 -19.63 -4.53
N GLU A 461 -20.85 -19.50 -3.25
CA GLU A 461 -21.49 -20.22 -2.16
C GLU A 461 -22.88 -19.68 -1.85
N ARG A 462 -23.78 -20.59 -1.42
CA ARG A 462 -25.15 -20.25 -1.02
C ARG A 462 -25.35 -20.62 0.44
N LEU A 463 -24.95 -19.72 1.32
CA LEU A 463 -25.09 -19.86 2.77
C LEU A 463 -26.23 -18.98 3.29
N ALA A 464 -26.87 -19.44 4.37
CA ALA A 464 -27.74 -18.57 5.16
C ALA A 464 -26.91 -17.47 5.85
N PRO A 465 -27.50 -16.31 6.20
CA PRO A 465 -26.79 -15.22 6.88
C PRO A 465 -25.95 -15.63 8.10
N ALA A 466 -26.46 -16.55 8.95
CA ALA A 466 -25.69 -17.08 10.08
C ALA A 466 -24.46 -17.92 9.67
N GLY A 467 -24.50 -18.56 8.50
CA GLY A 467 -23.36 -19.28 7.94
C GLY A 467 -22.26 -18.34 7.43
N TRP A 468 -22.65 -17.21 6.84
CA TRP A 468 -21.72 -16.13 6.48
C TRP A 468 -21.02 -15.55 7.71
N ARG A 469 -21.76 -15.35 8.80
CA ARG A 469 -21.17 -14.89 10.07
C ARG A 469 -20.05 -15.82 10.58
N ALA A 470 -20.26 -17.14 10.53
CA ALA A 470 -19.24 -18.11 10.94
C ALA A 470 -17.98 -18.07 10.04
N LEU A 471 -18.13 -17.76 8.75
CA LEU A 471 -16.98 -17.51 7.87
C LEU A 471 -16.26 -16.22 8.24
N TYR A 472 -16.97 -15.16 8.61
CA TYR A 472 -16.35 -13.91 9.06
C TYR A 472 -15.57 -14.09 10.36
N ASP A 473 -16.07 -14.90 11.29
CA ASP A 473 -15.34 -15.29 12.51
C ASP A 473 -14.02 -16.00 12.16
N ALA A 474 -14.04 -16.88 11.15
CA ALA A 474 -12.87 -17.64 10.70
C ALA A 474 -11.84 -16.81 9.92
N LEU A 475 -12.30 -15.74 9.27
CA LEU A 475 -11.46 -14.80 8.52
C LEU A 475 -10.95 -13.64 9.38
N ASP A 476 -11.49 -13.47 10.59
CA ASP A 476 -11.06 -12.41 11.50
C ASP A 476 -9.58 -12.57 11.90
N GLY A 477 -8.79 -11.52 11.64
CA GLY A 477 -7.34 -11.50 11.82
C GLY A 477 -6.54 -11.70 10.52
N SER A 478 -7.21 -11.96 9.40
CA SER A 478 -6.59 -11.99 8.07
C SER A 478 -6.23 -10.59 7.58
N ASP A 479 -5.44 -10.54 6.52
CA ASP A 479 -5.12 -9.31 5.81
C ASP A 479 -6.39 -8.62 5.24
N HIS A 480 -6.57 -7.34 5.53
CA HIS A 480 -7.78 -6.60 5.15
C HIS A 480 -7.87 -6.35 3.64
N GLU A 481 -6.74 -6.14 2.96
CA GLU A 481 -6.71 -5.88 1.51
C GLU A 481 -7.23 -7.09 0.73
N SER A 482 -6.81 -8.29 1.15
CA SER A 482 -7.27 -9.57 0.59
C SER A 482 -8.76 -9.86 0.82
N LEU A 483 -9.41 -9.17 1.77
CA LEU A 483 -10.83 -9.31 2.11
C LEU A 483 -11.73 -8.25 1.46
N GLY A 484 -11.20 -7.39 0.58
CA GLY A 484 -11.96 -6.30 -0.03
C GLY A 484 -13.19 -6.73 -0.83
N ALA A 485 -13.17 -7.93 -1.42
CA ALA A 485 -14.27 -8.50 -2.20
C ALA A 485 -15.19 -9.46 -1.42
N LEU A 486 -15.05 -9.51 -0.08
CA LEU A 486 -15.77 -10.45 0.77
C LEU A 486 -17.29 -10.41 0.50
N PRO A 487 -17.93 -11.55 0.17
CA PRO A 487 -19.36 -11.58 -0.07
C PRO A 487 -20.14 -11.26 1.20
N VAL A 488 -21.16 -10.40 1.09
CA VAL A 488 -22.03 -9.99 2.19
C VAL A 488 -23.51 -10.19 1.84
N PRO A 489 -24.27 -10.99 2.60
CA PRO A 489 -25.70 -11.14 2.38
C PRO A 489 -26.43 -9.89 2.89
N LEU A 490 -27.36 -9.40 2.09
CA LEU A 490 -28.22 -8.27 2.41
C LEU A 490 -29.57 -8.73 3.01
N ALA A 491 -30.25 -7.83 3.71
CA ALA A 491 -31.54 -8.09 4.34
C ALA A 491 -32.66 -8.46 3.34
N ASP A 492 -32.53 -8.02 2.08
CA ASP A 492 -33.44 -8.34 0.97
C ASP A 492 -33.13 -9.68 0.27
N GLY A 493 -32.10 -10.39 0.72
CA GLY A 493 -31.68 -11.68 0.17
C GLY A 493 -30.68 -11.60 -0.99
N ARG A 494 -30.29 -10.40 -1.44
CA ARG A 494 -29.17 -10.24 -2.39
C ARG A 494 -27.84 -10.55 -1.71
N LEU A 495 -26.85 -10.94 -2.51
CA LEU A 495 -25.46 -11.13 -2.07
C LEU A 495 -24.59 -10.12 -2.84
N VAL A 496 -23.95 -9.21 -2.12
CA VAL A 496 -23.06 -8.20 -2.71
C VAL A 496 -21.59 -8.55 -2.47
N ARG A 497 -20.71 -8.04 -3.32
CA ARG A 497 -19.26 -8.23 -3.20
C ARG A 497 -18.64 -6.99 -2.55
N GLY A 498 -18.02 -7.21 -1.40
CA GLY A 498 -17.33 -6.18 -0.65
C GLY A 498 -18.21 -5.51 0.41
N PRO A 499 -17.71 -5.35 1.64
CA PRO A 499 -18.45 -4.74 2.75
C PRO A 499 -18.38 -3.20 2.77
N ARG A 500 -17.49 -2.59 1.98
CA ARG A 500 -17.28 -1.14 1.98
C ARG A 500 -18.54 -0.41 1.50
N GLY A 501 -19.00 0.55 2.30
CA GLY A 501 -20.20 1.33 2.00
C GLY A 501 -21.51 0.57 2.22
N LEU A 502 -21.48 -0.64 2.78
CA LEU A 502 -22.72 -1.32 3.19
C LEU A 502 -23.24 -0.75 4.50
N LEU A 503 -24.56 -0.71 4.62
CA LEU A 503 -25.25 -0.25 5.81
C LEU A 503 -25.53 -1.43 6.75
N VAL A 504 -25.07 -1.36 7.99
CA VAL A 504 -25.41 -2.33 9.03
C VAL A 504 -26.75 -1.91 9.67
N PRO A 505 -27.74 -2.82 9.84
CA PRO A 505 -29.02 -2.48 10.44
C PRO A 505 -28.87 -1.71 11.76
N GLY A 506 -29.45 -0.52 11.82
CA GLY A 506 -29.36 0.42 12.95
C GLY A 506 -30.73 0.83 13.50
N GLU A 507 -30.80 2.03 14.08
CA GLU A 507 -32.02 2.57 14.70
C GLU A 507 -33.00 3.22 13.70
N VAL A 508 -32.57 3.42 12.44
CA VAL A 508 -33.41 4.03 11.40
C VAL A 508 -34.60 3.12 11.08
N ARG A 509 -35.78 3.74 11.04
CA ARG A 509 -37.05 3.07 10.75
C ARG A 509 -37.03 2.44 9.34
N PRO A 510 -37.38 1.15 9.17
CA PRO A 510 -37.34 0.48 7.86
C PRO A 510 -38.16 1.18 6.77
N GLU A 511 -39.23 1.87 7.14
CA GLU A 511 -40.08 2.62 6.21
C GLU A 511 -39.35 3.78 5.54
N LEU A 512 -38.32 4.35 6.18
CA LEU A 512 -37.48 5.41 5.63
C LEU A 512 -36.41 4.86 4.66
N LEU A 513 -36.11 3.56 4.72
CA LEU A 513 -35.11 2.92 3.87
C LEU A 513 -35.73 2.32 2.59
N ALA A 514 -37.00 1.94 2.68
CA ALA A 514 -37.73 1.21 1.64
C ALA A 514 -37.69 1.86 0.23
N PRO A 515 -37.70 3.21 0.07
CA PRO A 515 -37.68 3.83 -1.26
C PRO A 515 -36.35 3.72 -2.02
N PHE A 516 -35.24 3.38 -1.37
CA PHE A 516 -33.89 3.67 -1.89
C PHE A 516 -33.05 2.44 -2.31
N ASP A 517 -33.65 1.25 -2.36
CA ASP A 517 -32.97 -0.04 -2.69
C ASP A 517 -31.61 -0.25 -1.97
N LEU A 518 -31.51 0.23 -0.72
CA LEU A 518 -30.25 0.33 0.01
C LEU A 518 -29.62 -1.02 0.29
N ARG A 519 -28.28 -1.03 0.33
CA ARG A 519 -27.50 -2.23 0.58
C ARG A 519 -27.30 -2.47 2.08
N VAL A 520 -28.39 -2.89 2.73
CA VAL A 520 -28.42 -3.17 4.17
C VAL A 520 -28.03 -4.62 4.46
N VAL A 521 -27.01 -4.83 5.29
CA VAL A 521 -26.52 -6.17 5.69
C VAL A 521 -27.62 -6.97 6.39
N ALA A 522 -27.72 -8.27 6.10
CA ALA A 522 -28.66 -9.15 6.80
C ALA A 522 -28.35 -9.19 8.32
N PRO A 523 -29.34 -9.00 9.22
CA PRO A 523 -29.12 -8.90 10.66
C PRO A 523 -28.31 -10.05 11.27
N GLU A 524 -28.51 -11.29 10.83
CA GLU A 524 -27.81 -12.46 11.35
C GLU A 524 -26.38 -12.63 10.80
N ALA A 525 -26.01 -11.85 9.77
CA ALA A 525 -24.66 -11.82 9.18
C ALA A 525 -23.77 -10.69 9.72
N VAL A 526 -24.33 -9.75 10.49
CA VAL A 526 -23.58 -8.61 11.07
C VAL A 526 -22.37 -9.10 11.86
N HIS A 527 -21.19 -8.52 11.64
CA HIS A 527 -19.96 -8.95 12.30
C HIS A 527 -18.95 -7.78 12.42
N PRO A 528 -18.15 -7.68 13.51
CA PRO A 528 -17.13 -6.64 13.68
C PRO A 528 -16.10 -6.50 12.54
N LEU A 529 -15.86 -7.59 11.79
CA LEU A 529 -15.00 -7.57 10.60
C LEU A 529 -15.56 -6.64 9.51
N LEU A 530 -16.88 -6.62 9.30
CA LEU A 530 -17.50 -5.81 8.25
C LEU A 530 -17.25 -4.31 8.47
N TYR A 531 -17.34 -3.85 9.72
CA TYR A 531 -17.01 -2.47 10.11
C TYR A 531 -15.55 -2.12 9.81
N ARG A 532 -14.60 -3.01 10.14
CA ARG A 532 -13.17 -2.82 9.82
C ARG A 532 -12.89 -2.75 8.32
N LEU A 533 -13.73 -3.41 7.52
CA LEU A 533 -13.66 -3.41 6.06
C LEU A 533 -14.50 -2.30 5.41
N GLY A 534 -15.11 -1.42 6.20
CA GLY A 534 -15.76 -0.19 5.72
C GLY A 534 -17.29 -0.21 5.65
N ALA A 535 -17.96 -1.18 6.27
CA ALA A 535 -19.39 -1.09 6.54
C ALA A 535 -19.65 -0.06 7.66
N VAL A 536 -20.80 0.61 7.61
CA VAL A 536 -21.18 1.65 8.59
C VAL A 536 -22.58 1.40 9.11
N ASP A 537 -22.90 1.86 10.32
CA ASP A 537 -24.26 1.77 10.83
C ASP A 537 -25.24 2.58 9.97
N ALA A 538 -26.45 2.04 9.75
CA ALA A 538 -27.56 2.74 9.14
C ALA A 538 -28.12 3.78 10.14
N THR A 539 -27.54 4.97 10.12
CA THR A 539 -28.02 6.17 10.82
C THR A 539 -28.69 7.10 9.82
N ALA A 540 -29.57 8.00 10.26
CA ALA A 540 -30.26 8.89 9.34
C ALA A 540 -29.28 9.73 8.48
N ALA A 541 -28.15 10.14 9.08
CA ALA A 541 -27.07 10.84 8.39
C ALA A 541 -26.30 9.95 7.40
N SER A 542 -25.99 8.69 7.74
CA SER A 542 -25.27 7.80 6.82
C SER A 542 -26.14 7.35 5.64
N VAL A 543 -27.45 7.23 5.85
CA VAL A 543 -28.43 6.94 4.80
C VAL A 543 -28.55 8.12 3.84
N LEU A 544 -28.70 9.36 4.33
CA LEU A 544 -28.74 10.55 3.46
C LEU A 544 -27.47 10.70 2.62
N ARG A 545 -26.32 10.29 3.14
CA ARG A 545 -25.03 10.29 2.42
C ARG A 545 -24.84 9.12 1.46
N ASP A 546 -25.76 8.17 1.42
CA ASP A 546 -25.67 7.04 0.51
C ASP A 546 -25.95 7.53 -0.94
N PRO A 547 -25.07 7.24 -1.91
CA PRO A 547 -25.27 7.65 -3.29
C PRO A 547 -26.58 7.17 -3.93
N LEU A 548 -27.18 6.06 -3.44
CA LEU A 548 -28.48 5.60 -3.91
C LEU A 548 -29.63 6.52 -3.48
N VAL A 549 -29.51 7.20 -2.34
CA VAL A 549 -30.51 8.19 -1.89
C VAL A 549 -30.42 9.45 -2.77
N GLN A 550 -29.20 9.94 -2.99
CA GLN A 550 -28.98 11.07 -3.89
C GLN A 550 -29.44 10.76 -5.32
N GLY A 551 -29.11 9.57 -5.83
CA GLY A 551 -29.54 9.09 -7.15
C GLY A 551 -31.06 9.01 -7.27
N ALA A 552 -31.75 8.46 -6.26
CA ALA A 552 -33.21 8.40 -6.25
C ALA A 552 -33.87 9.78 -6.31
N VAL A 553 -33.26 10.82 -5.72
CA VAL A 553 -33.77 12.19 -5.81
C VAL A 553 -33.48 12.82 -7.18
N ALA A 554 -32.30 12.55 -7.76
CA ALA A 554 -31.98 13.00 -9.12
C ALA A 554 -32.92 12.37 -10.16
N ASP A 555 -33.17 11.07 -10.07
CA ASP A 555 -34.03 10.32 -11.00
C ASP A 555 -35.48 10.87 -11.02
N LEU A 556 -35.98 11.41 -9.90
CA LEU A 556 -37.31 12.04 -9.85
C LEU A 556 -37.42 13.31 -10.69
N SER A 557 -36.31 14.02 -10.93
CA SER A 557 -36.33 15.22 -11.77
C SER A 557 -36.38 14.90 -13.26
N GLU A 558 -36.02 13.67 -13.65
CA GLU A 558 -35.98 13.20 -15.04
C GLU A 558 -37.17 12.29 -15.40
N GLY A 559 -38.00 11.89 -14.42
CA GLY A 559 -39.07 10.91 -14.57
C GLY A 559 -40.47 11.41 -14.20
N ASP A 560 -41.49 10.63 -14.55
CA ASP A 560 -42.91 10.87 -14.21
C ASP A 560 -43.35 10.16 -12.89
N ASP A 561 -42.39 9.66 -12.10
CA ASP A 561 -42.67 8.95 -10.86
C ASP A 561 -43.21 9.89 -9.77
N ASP A 562 -44.10 9.39 -8.90
CA ASP A 562 -44.62 10.17 -7.77
C ASP A 562 -43.48 10.47 -6.78
N PRO A 563 -43.10 11.75 -6.57
CA PRO A 563 -41.99 12.09 -5.69
C PRO A 563 -42.31 11.91 -4.20
N ALA A 564 -43.58 11.75 -3.83
CA ALA A 564 -44.00 11.75 -2.42
C ALA A 564 -43.32 10.69 -1.54
N PRO A 565 -43.17 9.40 -1.94
CA PRO A 565 -42.55 8.38 -1.09
C PRO A 565 -41.08 8.67 -0.78
N VAL A 566 -40.32 9.14 -1.77
CA VAL A 566 -38.91 9.51 -1.65
C VAL A 566 -38.78 10.79 -0.84
N ALA A 567 -39.56 11.84 -1.17
CA ALA A 567 -39.56 13.11 -0.47
C ALA A 567 -39.90 12.96 1.01
N GLU A 568 -40.94 12.19 1.34
CA GLU A 568 -41.31 11.93 2.73
C GLU A 568 -40.23 11.15 3.50
N ALA A 569 -39.54 10.22 2.83
CA ALA A 569 -38.45 9.47 3.44
C ALA A 569 -37.23 10.37 3.68
N VAL A 570 -36.82 11.21 2.71
CA VAL A 570 -35.73 12.19 2.87
C VAL A 570 -36.06 13.19 3.97
N LEU A 571 -37.27 13.76 4.01
CA LEU A 571 -37.70 14.68 5.06
C LEU A 571 -37.74 13.98 6.44
N GLY A 572 -38.14 12.71 6.49
CA GLY A 572 -38.09 11.89 7.70
C GLY A 572 -36.66 11.64 8.19
N LEU A 573 -35.72 11.39 7.28
CA LEU A 573 -34.30 11.24 7.60
C LEU A 573 -33.67 12.56 8.05
N LEU A 574 -34.01 13.69 7.41
CA LEU A 574 -33.53 15.03 7.81
C LEU A 574 -33.98 15.39 9.23
N ALA A 575 -35.22 15.06 9.59
CA ALA A 575 -35.73 15.28 10.94
C ALA A 575 -34.95 14.50 12.02
N GLU A 576 -34.29 13.39 11.66
CA GLU A 576 -33.56 12.51 12.56
C GLU A 576 -32.02 12.67 12.46
N SER A 577 -31.49 13.23 11.35
CA SER A 577 -30.05 13.32 11.07
C SER A 577 -29.38 14.58 11.61
N GLY A 578 -30.13 15.69 11.67
CA GLY A 578 -29.58 17.02 11.94
C GLY A 578 -28.73 17.60 10.80
N LEU A 579 -28.73 16.96 9.63
CA LEU A 579 -28.13 17.50 8.41
C LEU A 579 -29.05 18.54 7.77
N ASP A 580 -28.48 19.43 6.99
CA ASP A 580 -29.20 20.38 6.15
C ASP A 580 -28.60 20.52 4.75
N VAL A 581 -29.19 21.40 3.94
CA VAL A 581 -28.77 21.71 2.57
C VAL A 581 -27.35 22.29 2.49
N ALA A 582 -26.80 22.84 3.57
CA ALA A 582 -25.40 23.27 3.60
C ALA A 582 -24.45 22.09 3.76
N ASP A 583 -24.84 21.05 4.50
CA ASP A 583 -24.09 19.79 4.57
C ASP A 583 -24.19 18.98 3.26
N GLU A 584 -25.39 18.94 2.66
CA GLU A 584 -25.71 18.11 1.50
C GLU A 584 -26.49 18.93 0.42
N PRO A 585 -25.78 19.68 -0.45
CA PRO A 585 -26.41 20.63 -1.39
C PRO A 585 -27.45 20.05 -2.35
N TRP A 586 -27.34 18.76 -2.68
CA TRP A 586 -28.29 18.08 -3.57
C TRP A 586 -29.72 18.03 -2.99
N LEU A 587 -29.88 18.19 -1.67
CA LEU A 587 -31.19 18.26 -1.00
C LEU A 587 -32.06 19.38 -1.58
N ALA A 588 -31.45 20.48 -2.03
CA ALA A 588 -32.11 21.61 -2.67
C ALA A 588 -32.94 21.22 -3.91
N GLY A 589 -32.56 20.13 -4.58
CA GLY A 589 -33.25 19.57 -5.74
C GLY A 589 -34.43 18.66 -5.41
N LEU A 590 -34.70 18.39 -4.13
CA LEU A 590 -35.76 17.48 -3.70
C LEU A 590 -37.12 17.97 -4.22
N PRO A 591 -37.84 17.21 -5.06
CA PRO A 591 -39.15 17.63 -5.54
C PRO A 591 -40.18 17.59 -4.41
N LEU A 592 -40.76 18.74 -4.10
CA LEU A 592 -41.80 18.92 -3.09
C LEU A 592 -43.06 19.49 -3.74
N ALA A 593 -44.23 19.16 -3.19
CA ALA A 593 -45.47 19.76 -3.65
C ALA A 593 -45.54 21.24 -3.26
N ASP A 594 -45.85 22.11 -4.21
CA ASP A 594 -46.26 23.50 -3.97
C ASP A 594 -47.72 23.56 -3.43
N ALA A 595 -48.27 24.76 -3.23
CA ALA A 595 -49.63 24.92 -2.73
C ALA A 595 -50.71 24.63 -3.80
N THR A 596 -50.32 24.50 -5.08
CA THR A 596 -51.18 24.05 -6.19
C THR A 596 -51.23 22.53 -6.33
N GLY A 597 -50.23 21.82 -5.76
CA GLY A 597 -50.02 20.38 -5.84
C GLY A 597 -49.01 19.94 -6.91
N ALA A 598 -48.35 20.86 -7.60
CA ALA A 598 -47.28 20.57 -8.55
C ALA A 598 -45.98 20.22 -7.83
N ALA A 599 -45.20 19.29 -8.38
CA ALA A 599 -43.89 18.93 -7.85
C ALA A 599 -42.84 19.92 -8.35
N VAL A 600 -42.21 20.63 -7.42
CA VAL A 600 -41.24 21.69 -7.68
C VAL A 600 -40.01 21.46 -6.79
N PRO A 601 -38.77 21.67 -7.26
CA PRO A 601 -37.58 21.57 -6.42
C PRO A 601 -37.70 22.41 -5.14
N ALA A 602 -37.23 21.87 -4.02
CA ALA A 602 -37.31 22.53 -2.71
C ALA A 602 -36.73 23.95 -2.73
N ARG A 603 -35.64 24.18 -3.47
CA ARG A 603 -34.99 25.49 -3.63
C ARG A 603 -35.85 26.57 -4.29
N GLU A 604 -36.86 26.19 -5.07
CA GLU A 604 -37.74 27.14 -5.75
C GLU A 604 -38.93 27.54 -4.85
N LEU A 605 -39.22 26.75 -3.82
CA LEU A 605 -40.32 26.99 -2.90
C LEU A 605 -39.95 27.93 -1.75
N LEU A 606 -40.94 28.69 -1.29
CA LEU A 606 -40.93 29.58 -0.14
C LEU A 606 -41.84 29.03 0.96
N LEU A 607 -41.46 29.27 2.22
CA LEU A 607 -42.32 29.00 3.36
C LEU A 607 -43.58 29.88 3.33
N PRO A 608 -44.74 29.37 3.78
CA PRO A 608 -45.95 30.18 3.88
C PRO A 608 -45.73 31.42 4.74
N GLY A 609 -46.12 32.59 4.22
CA GLY A 609 -45.96 33.87 4.89
C GLY A 609 -44.60 34.53 4.69
N SER A 610 -43.74 34.02 3.80
CA SER A 610 -42.53 34.74 3.37
C SER A 610 -42.90 36.13 2.80
N PRO A 611 -42.21 37.22 3.21
CA PRO A 611 -42.44 38.56 2.67
C PRO A 611 -42.26 38.66 1.15
N LEU A 612 -41.41 37.82 0.56
CA LEU A 612 -41.15 37.83 -0.89
C LEU A 612 -42.39 37.52 -1.71
N LEU A 613 -43.25 36.62 -1.23
CA LEU A 613 -44.50 36.27 -1.91
C LEU A 613 -45.41 37.49 -2.19
N ALA A 614 -45.28 38.58 -1.41
CA ALA A 614 -46.09 39.79 -1.58
C ALA A 614 -45.56 40.77 -2.65
N VAL A 615 -44.32 40.57 -3.12
CA VAL A 615 -43.66 41.45 -4.10
C VAL A 615 -43.48 40.79 -5.47
N LEU A 616 -43.81 39.50 -5.61
CA LEU A 616 -43.78 38.79 -6.89
C LEU A 616 -44.97 39.17 -7.79
N ASP A 617 -44.74 39.21 -9.10
CA ASP A 617 -45.72 39.38 -10.18
C ASP A 617 -46.17 38.01 -10.73
N ALA A 618 -46.41 37.07 -9.82
CA ALA A 618 -46.83 35.69 -10.10
C ALA A 618 -47.83 35.19 -9.04
N ASP A 619 -48.46 34.04 -9.26
CA ASP A 619 -49.37 33.45 -8.26
C ASP A 619 -48.55 32.95 -7.05
N PRO A 620 -48.75 33.50 -5.83
CA PRO A 620 -48.01 33.05 -4.65
C PRO A 620 -48.17 31.56 -4.33
N ALA A 621 -49.25 30.92 -4.80
CA ALA A 621 -49.49 29.49 -4.58
C ALA A 621 -48.46 28.59 -5.30
N GLU A 622 -47.96 29.02 -6.46
CA GLU A 622 -46.98 28.27 -7.27
C GLU A 622 -45.60 28.23 -6.61
N PHE A 623 -45.29 29.23 -5.77
CA PHE A 623 -44.01 29.35 -5.07
C PHE A 623 -44.09 28.99 -3.59
N THR A 624 -45.25 28.64 -3.06
CA THR A 624 -45.39 28.31 -1.63
C THR A 624 -45.41 26.81 -1.43
N VAL A 625 -44.58 26.27 -0.52
CA VAL A 625 -44.63 24.82 -0.20
C VAL A 625 -46.00 24.41 0.35
N ALA A 626 -46.47 23.21 -0.03
CA ALA A 626 -47.76 22.67 0.37
C ALA A 626 -47.99 22.74 1.89
N PRO A 627 -49.14 23.27 2.37
CA PRO A 627 -49.44 23.37 3.80
C PRO A 627 -49.40 22.02 4.55
N GLY A 628 -49.69 20.92 3.85
CA GLY A 628 -49.64 19.57 4.41
C GLY A 628 -48.22 19.14 4.83
N LEU A 629 -47.21 19.51 4.03
CA LEU A 629 -45.80 19.23 4.34
C LEU A 629 -45.34 20.03 5.56
N VAL A 630 -45.74 21.30 5.64
CA VAL A 630 -45.44 22.18 6.79
C VAL A 630 -46.07 21.63 8.07
N ALA A 631 -47.30 21.15 8.02
CA ALA A 631 -47.98 20.59 9.19
C ALA A 631 -47.32 19.29 9.70
N ARG A 632 -46.74 18.49 8.79
CA ARG A 632 -46.16 17.18 9.11
C ARG A 632 -44.71 17.25 9.55
N PHE A 633 -43.87 18.00 8.85
CA PHE A 633 -42.41 18.04 9.09
C PHE A 633 -41.95 19.35 9.76
N GLY A 634 -42.77 20.40 9.72
CA GLY A 634 -42.44 21.70 10.28
C GLY A 634 -41.50 22.53 9.40
N PRO A 635 -41.44 23.85 9.62
CA PRO A 635 -40.67 24.77 8.79
C PRO A 635 -39.15 24.57 8.91
N ALA A 636 -38.65 24.00 10.02
CA ALA A 636 -37.23 23.77 10.20
C ALA A 636 -36.68 22.66 9.29
N VAL A 637 -37.42 21.55 9.16
CA VAL A 637 -37.03 20.42 8.29
C VAL A 637 -37.15 20.82 6.81
N LEU A 638 -38.18 21.59 6.46
CA LEU A 638 -38.33 22.10 5.10
C LEU A 638 -37.20 23.06 4.71
N ARG A 639 -36.76 23.93 5.61
CA ARG A 639 -35.55 24.74 5.41
C ARG A 639 -34.30 23.87 5.28
N ALA A 640 -34.17 22.82 6.08
CA ALA A 640 -33.07 21.87 5.95
C ALA A 640 -33.06 21.13 4.60
N ALA A 641 -34.23 20.95 3.97
CA ALA A 641 -34.34 20.43 2.61
C ALA A 641 -34.12 21.47 1.50
N GLY A 642 -33.96 22.76 1.85
CA GLY A 642 -33.73 23.84 0.88
C GLY A 642 -34.92 24.75 0.59
N VAL A 643 -36.08 24.57 1.25
CA VAL A 643 -37.21 25.52 1.13
C VAL A 643 -36.84 26.87 1.72
N ARG A 644 -37.01 27.93 0.94
CA ARG A 644 -36.54 29.28 1.23
C ARG A 644 -37.48 30.04 2.17
N ASP A 645 -36.96 31.06 2.84
CA ASP A 645 -37.75 32.13 3.46
C ASP A 645 -37.31 33.54 2.99
N GLY A 646 -36.28 33.60 2.14
CA GLY A 646 -35.69 34.80 1.52
C GLY A 646 -35.27 34.55 0.07
N PHE A 647 -34.40 35.40 -0.47
CA PHE A 647 -33.98 35.32 -1.87
C PHE A 647 -33.19 34.04 -2.16
N ALA A 648 -33.32 33.48 -3.37
CA ALA A 648 -32.38 32.45 -3.81
C ALA A 648 -31.08 33.12 -4.24
N VAL A 649 -29.98 32.69 -3.65
CA VAL A 649 -28.63 33.05 -4.11
C VAL A 649 -28.00 31.82 -4.73
N VAL A 650 -27.91 31.83 -6.05
CA VAL A 650 -27.20 30.82 -6.83
C VAL A 650 -25.70 31.04 -6.62
N ARG A 651 -24.99 29.95 -6.34
CA ARG A 651 -23.54 29.94 -6.15
C ARG A 651 -22.93 28.79 -6.92
N ASP A 652 -21.82 29.07 -7.58
CA ASP A 652 -21.01 28.06 -8.25
C ASP A 652 -19.53 28.44 -8.17
N ALA A 653 -18.66 27.45 -8.34
CA ALA A 653 -17.21 27.62 -8.24
C ALA A 653 -16.53 27.11 -9.51
N ASP A 654 -15.38 27.71 -9.84
CA ASP A 654 -14.60 27.35 -11.02
C ASP A 654 -15.41 27.40 -12.34
N VAL A 655 -16.22 28.46 -12.51
CA VAL A 655 -17.11 28.67 -13.65
C VAL A 655 -16.39 29.32 -14.83
N THR A 656 -16.47 28.71 -16.01
CA THR A 656 -16.05 29.32 -17.27
C THR A 656 -17.18 30.17 -17.86
N LEU A 657 -16.89 31.39 -18.30
CA LEU A 657 -17.88 32.26 -18.95
C LEU A 657 -17.96 31.97 -20.44
N GLU A 658 -18.83 31.05 -20.83
CA GLU A 658 -19.16 30.74 -22.22
C GLU A 658 -20.69 30.79 -22.44
N PRO A 659 -21.16 30.93 -23.69
CA PRO A 659 -22.60 31.08 -23.97
C PRO A 659 -23.51 29.93 -23.50
N ASP A 660 -22.93 28.79 -23.11
CA ASP A 660 -23.65 27.60 -22.62
C ASP A 660 -23.57 27.43 -21.07
N THR A 661 -23.00 28.40 -20.36
CA THR A 661 -22.95 28.42 -18.89
C THR A 661 -24.31 28.84 -18.33
N TRP A 662 -25.23 27.89 -18.11
CA TRP A 662 -26.60 28.19 -17.70
C TRP A 662 -26.86 27.87 -16.22
N HIS A 663 -27.16 28.90 -15.44
CA HIS A 663 -27.67 28.81 -14.07
C HIS A 663 -29.19 29.06 -14.01
N ASP A 664 -29.85 29.14 -15.17
CA ASP A 664 -31.28 29.46 -15.32
C ASP A 664 -31.64 30.84 -14.73
N LEU A 665 -30.71 31.80 -14.87
CA LEU A 665 -30.90 33.19 -14.45
C LEU A 665 -31.42 34.03 -15.63
N ASP A 666 -32.27 35.02 -15.35
CA ASP A 666 -32.86 35.90 -16.37
C ASP A 666 -31.81 36.75 -17.11
N ASP A 667 -31.84 36.82 -18.44
CA ASP A 667 -30.87 37.57 -19.26
C ASP A 667 -29.37 37.20 -18.98
N GLU A 668 -29.08 35.99 -18.49
CA GLU A 668 -27.70 35.54 -18.19
C GLU A 668 -26.80 35.47 -19.44
N ASP A 669 -27.35 34.99 -20.56
CA ASP A 669 -26.67 34.93 -21.85
C ASP A 669 -26.17 36.32 -22.29
N ARG A 670 -27.02 37.32 -22.12
CA ARG A 670 -26.72 38.71 -22.42
C ARG A 670 -25.66 39.29 -21.49
N TRP A 671 -25.70 38.94 -20.20
CA TRP A 671 -24.67 39.36 -19.27
C TRP A 671 -23.29 38.81 -19.66
N VAL A 672 -23.23 37.53 -20.03
CA VAL A 672 -21.98 36.90 -20.52
C VAL A 672 -21.49 37.63 -21.77
N ASP A 673 -22.37 37.91 -22.75
CA ASP A 673 -22.01 38.64 -23.96
C ASP A 673 -21.45 40.05 -23.67
N ASP A 674 -22.11 40.82 -22.79
CA ASP A 674 -21.68 42.16 -22.39
C ASP A 674 -20.30 42.12 -21.70
N VAL A 675 -20.10 41.14 -20.81
CA VAL A 675 -18.80 40.95 -20.12
C VAL A 675 -17.71 40.57 -21.12
N LEU A 676 -17.96 39.59 -22.01
CA LEU A 676 -16.98 39.14 -22.99
C LEU A 676 -16.61 40.25 -23.99
N ALA A 677 -17.58 41.08 -24.39
CA ALA A 677 -17.34 42.23 -25.26
C ALA A 677 -16.43 43.29 -24.63
N SER A 678 -16.41 43.39 -23.29
CA SER A 678 -15.53 44.31 -22.55
C SER A 678 -14.09 43.81 -22.39
N LEU A 679 -13.82 42.54 -22.74
CA LEU A 679 -12.52 41.90 -22.58
C LEU A 679 -11.75 41.85 -23.90
N PRO A 680 -10.40 41.83 -23.86
CA PRO A 680 -9.59 41.56 -25.04
C PRO A 680 -9.97 40.20 -25.65
N ALA A 681 -9.87 40.04 -26.97
CA ALA A 681 -10.14 38.77 -27.64
C ALA A 681 -9.24 37.64 -27.09
N GLN A 682 -9.82 36.52 -26.69
CA GLN A 682 -9.12 35.42 -26.03
C GLN A 682 -9.30 34.07 -26.73
N PRO A 683 -8.30 33.17 -26.66
CA PRO A 683 -8.38 31.85 -27.29
C PRO A 683 -9.23 30.84 -26.49
N VAL A 684 -9.50 31.12 -25.21
CA VAL A 684 -10.35 30.30 -24.33
C VAL A 684 -11.24 31.22 -23.47
N PRO A 685 -12.42 30.74 -23.03
CA PRO A 685 -13.29 31.48 -22.12
C PRO A 685 -12.58 31.88 -20.82
N PRO A 686 -12.86 33.08 -20.25
CA PRO A 686 -12.32 33.47 -18.96
C PRO A 686 -12.97 32.66 -17.83
N LEU A 687 -12.20 32.43 -16.75
CA LEU A 687 -12.60 31.62 -15.60
C LEU A 687 -12.84 32.51 -14.38
N THR A 688 -13.87 32.21 -13.59
CA THR A 688 -14.05 32.76 -12.24
C THR A 688 -14.00 31.66 -11.19
N GLY A 689 -13.34 31.92 -10.06
CA GLY A 689 -13.25 30.94 -8.97
C GLY A 689 -14.52 30.86 -8.13
N GLU A 690 -15.30 31.94 -8.05
CA GLU A 690 -16.54 32.02 -7.28
C GLU A 690 -17.56 32.87 -8.03
N PHE A 691 -18.71 32.29 -8.33
CA PHE A 691 -19.88 32.95 -8.91
C PHE A 691 -21.00 33.04 -7.86
N ALA A 692 -21.67 34.18 -7.80
CA ALA A 692 -22.83 34.39 -6.94
C ALA A 692 -23.85 35.33 -7.58
N ALA A 693 -25.12 34.92 -7.63
CA ALA A 693 -26.19 35.65 -8.27
C ALA A 693 -27.51 35.49 -7.51
N VAL A 694 -28.35 36.54 -7.51
CA VAL A 694 -29.72 36.44 -6.98
C VAL A 694 -30.66 36.02 -8.11
N ALA A 695 -31.41 34.93 -7.91
CA ALA A 695 -32.40 34.44 -8.87
C ALA A 695 -33.79 35.09 -8.66
N ASP A 696 -34.70 34.87 -9.61
CA ASP A 696 -36.11 35.28 -9.57
C ASP A 696 -36.36 36.81 -9.50
N LEU A 697 -35.38 37.63 -9.90
CA LEU A 697 -35.52 39.09 -9.86
C LEU A 697 -36.48 39.65 -10.92
N ASP A 698 -36.65 38.92 -12.02
CA ASP A 698 -37.61 39.19 -13.10
C ASP A 698 -39.06 39.06 -12.64
N LEU A 699 -39.30 38.22 -11.64
CA LEU A 699 -40.61 38.05 -11.02
C LEU A 699 -41.00 39.22 -10.11
N VAL A 700 -40.15 40.22 -9.86
CA VAL A 700 -40.46 41.33 -8.94
C VAL A 700 -41.41 42.35 -9.60
N ARG A 701 -42.51 42.69 -8.91
CA ARG A 701 -43.44 43.75 -9.35
C ARG A 701 -42.72 45.09 -9.49
N GLY A 702 -42.99 45.80 -10.59
CA GLY A 702 -42.32 47.06 -10.91
C GLY A 702 -42.49 48.20 -9.89
N ASP A 703 -43.53 48.16 -9.04
CA ASP A 703 -43.76 49.14 -7.96
C ASP A 703 -43.07 48.79 -6.63
N ALA A 704 -42.47 47.59 -6.52
CA ALA A 704 -41.86 47.08 -5.29
C ALA A 704 -40.33 47.28 -5.21
N TRP A 705 -39.67 47.74 -6.28
CA TRP A 705 -38.21 47.82 -6.36
C TRP A 705 -37.53 48.58 -5.20
N ALA A 706 -38.13 49.68 -4.71
CA ALA A 706 -37.55 50.41 -3.57
C ALA A 706 -37.48 49.55 -2.29
N GLN A 707 -38.52 48.75 -2.04
CA GLN A 707 -38.59 47.81 -0.92
C GLN A 707 -37.67 46.60 -1.14
N VAL A 708 -37.61 46.08 -2.36
CA VAL A 708 -36.77 44.92 -2.73
C VAL A 708 -35.29 45.27 -2.62
N LEU A 709 -34.86 46.45 -3.07
CA LEU A 709 -33.48 46.91 -2.92
C LEU A 709 -33.06 47.03 -1.44
N GLU A 710 -33.97 47.48 -0.56
CA GLU A 710 -33.74 47.48 0.88
C GLU A 710 -33.52 46.06 1.41
N TRP A 711 -34.35 45.10 1.00
CA TRP A 711 -34.23 43.71 1.44
C TRP A 711 -32.97 43.03 0.91
N LEU A 712 -32.62 43.25 -0.37
CA LEU A 712 -31.38 42.77 -0.97
C LEU A 712 -30.15 43.33 -0.26
N ALA A 713 -30.19 44.59 0.18
CA ALA A 713 -29.09 45.20 0.93
C ALA A 713 -29.02 44.71 2.40
N ALA A 714 -30.15 44.33 2.99
CA ALA A 714 -30.22 43.84 4.38
C ALA A 714 -29.83 42.36 4.52
N ASP A 715 -30.08 41.54 3.50
CA ASP A 715 -29.70 40.13 3.46
C ASP A 715 -28.22 39.97 3.11
N ALA A 716 -27.45 39.28 3.95
CA ALA A 716 -25.99 39.22 3.79
C ALA A 716 -25.54 38.51 2.50
N ASP A 717 -26.26 37.46 2.10
CA ASP A 717 -25.92 36.65 0.93
C ASP A 717 -26.32 37.37 -0.36
N ALA A 718 -27.53 37.90 -0.41
CA ALA A 718 -28.00 38.70 -1.55
C ALA A 718 -27.17 39.97 -1.71
N ARG A 719 -26.85 40.66 -0.60
CA ARG A 719 -25.97 41.84 -0.62
C ARG A 719 -24.61 41.49 -1.20
N ALA A 720 -24.02 40.37 -0.79
CA ALA A 720 -22.72 39.93 -1.31
C ALA A 720 -22.77 39.65 -2.82
N ALA A 721 -23.85 39.03 -3.32
CA ALA A 721 -24.07 38.79 -4.74
C ALA A 721 -24.27 40.08 -5.57
N VAL A 722 -24.60 41.20 -4.94
CA VAL A 722 -24.69 42.53 -5.58
C VAL A 722 -23.36 43.29 -5.48
N VAL A 723 -22.76 43.39 -4.30
CA VAL A 723 -21.63 44.31 -4.08
C VAL A 723 -20.26 43.73 -4.43
N SER A 724 -20.14 42.40 -4.44
CA SER A 724 -18.85 41.74 -4.66
C SER A 724 -18.63 41.65 -6.17
N PRO A 725 -17.64 42.36 -6.73
CA PRO A 725 -17.42 42.30 -8.17
C PRO A 725 -16.85 40.94 -8.56
N LEU A 726 -17.17 40.50 -9.76
CA LEU A 726 -16.71 39.22 -10.29
C LEU A 726 -15.25 39.35 -10.74
N ARG A 727 -14.39 38.43 -10.28
CA ARG A 727 -12.99 38.37 -10.70
C ARG A 727 -12.80 37.30 -11.76
N LEU A 728 -12.23 37.70 -12.89
CA LEU A 728 -12.01 36.87 -14.06
C LEU A 728 -10.51 36.66 -14.27
N THR A 729 -10.13 35.41 -14.47
CA THR A 729 -8.80 35.01 -14.91
C THR A 729 -8.82 34.84 -16.43
N LEU A 730 -7.97 35.58 -17.11
CA LEU A 730 -7.81 35.57 -18.56
C LEU A 730 -6.81 34.46 -18.99
N ALA A 731 -6.79 34.13 -20.28
CA ALA A 731 -5.95 33.08 -20.86
C ALA A 731 -4.43 33.36 -20.72
N ASP A 732 -4.03 34.63 -20.58
CA ASP A 732 -2.66 35.05 -20.33
C ASP A 732 -2.27 35.04 -18.84
N GLY A 733 -3.20 34.63 -17.96
CA GLY A 733 -3.05 34.66 -16.51
C GLY A 733 -3.30 36.03 -15.87
N GLY A 734 -3.70 37.04 -16.66
CA GLY A 734 -4.11 38.34 -16.15
C GLY A 734 -5.45 38.26 -15.42
N GLU A 735 -5.65 39.12 -14.42
CA GLU A 735 -6.93 39.27 -13.73
C GLU A 735 -7.68 40.52 -14.22
N ARG A 736 -9.00 40.38 -14.36
CA ARG A 736 -9.94 41.48 -14.62
C ARG A 736 -11.08 41.43 -13.61
N THR A 737 -11.60 42.60 -13.26
CA THR A 737 -12.74 42.73 -12.35
C THR A 737 -13.89 43.35 -13.12
N VAL A 738 -15.06 42.72 -13.08
CA VAL A 738 -16.29 43.18 -13.73
C VAL A 738 -17.43 43.24 -12.70
N PRO A 739 -18.52 43.98 -12.95
CA PRO A 739 -19.70 43.93 -12.09
C PRO A 739 -20.23 42.49 -11.93
N SER A 740 -20.80 42.17 -10.77
CA SER A 740 -21.52 40.91 -10.62
C SER A 740 -22.74 40.86 -11.54
N TYR A 741 -23.19 39.65 -11.87
CA TYR A 741 -24.43 39.45 -12.63
C TYR A 741 -25.60 40.22 -12.00
N THR A 742 -25.81 40.10 -10.68
CA THR A 742 -26.93 40.76 -9.99
C THR A 742 -26.86 42.29 -10.09
N ALA A 743 -25.65 42.87 -9.94
CA ALA A 743 -25.47 44.31 -10.08
C ALA A 743 -25.73 44.80 -11.52
N TRP A 744 -25.22 44.06 -12.52
CA TRP A 744 -25.49 44.33 -13.93
C TRP A 744 -26.99 44.25 -14.24
N TRP A 745 -27.67 43.21 -13.75
CA TRP A 745 -29.09 42.99 -13.98
C TRP A 745 -29.92 44.12 -13.34
N LEU A 746 -29.64 44.48 -12.09
CA LEU A 746 -30.34 45.57 -11.41
C LEU A 746 -30.16 46.93 -12.10
N ARG A 747 -28.94 47.26 -12.56
CA ARG A 747 -28.69 48.49 -13.35
C ARG A 747 -29.58 48.55 -14.59
N ARG A 748 -29.80 47.40 -15.22
CA ARG A 748 -30.51 47.29 -16.50
C ARG A 748 -32.01 47.17 -16.36
N HIS A 749 -32.54 46.46 -15.35
CA HIS A 749 -33.97 46.12 -15.26
C HIS A 749 -34.69 46.84 -14.12
N ALA A 750 -34.05 47.08 -12.97
CA ALA A 750 -34.72 47.73 -11.85
C ALA A 750 -35.05 49.19 -12.16
N ARG A 751 -36.26 49.63 -11.77
CA ARG A 751 -36.76 50.98 -12.04
C ARG A 751 -37.37 51.59 -10.78
N ILE A 752 -37.07 52.86 -10.52
CA ILE A 752 -37.74 53.66 -9.48
C ILE A 752 -38.43 54.84 -10.17
N GLY A 753 -39.74 54.96 -10.00
CA GLY A 753 -40.53 55.99 -10.69
C GLY A 753 -40.43 55.91 -12.22
N GLY A 754 -40.22 54.71 -12.77
CA GLY A 754 -40.03 54.47 -14.21
C GLY A 754 -38.64 54.77 -14.76
N ARG A 755 -37.68 55.21 -13.93
CA ARG A 755 -36.30 55.53 -14.35
C ARG A 755 -35.32 54.42 -13.95
N PRO A 756 -34.30 54.11 -14.79
CA PRO A 756 -33.22 53.18 -14.44
C PRO A 756 -32.42 53.69 -13.25
N LEU A 757 -31.84 52.78 -12.46
CA LEU A 757 -31.03 53.15 -11.30
C LEU A 757 -29.83 54.02 -11.67
N THR A 758 -29.20 53.78 -12.82
CA THR A 758 -28.08 54.58 -13.37
C THR A 758 -28.44 56.04 -13.67
N GLY A 759 -29.74 56.35 -13.80
CA GLY A 759 -30.25 57.70 -14.04
C GLY A 759 -30.73 58.42 -12.79
N LEU A 760 -30.37 57.96 -11.59
CA LEU A 760 -30.85 58.50 -10.31
C LEU A 760 -29.68 58.86 -9.40
N ALA A 761 -29.89 59.87 -8.56
CA ALA A 761 -28.94 60.33 -7.55
C ALA A 761 -29.41 59.99 -6.13
N LEU A 762 -28.46 59.78 -5.23
CA LEU A 762 -28.74 59.68 -3.79
C LEU A 762 -29.08 61.07 -3.19
N PRO A 763 -29.84 61.15 -2.08
CA PRO A 763 -30.16 62.43 -1.43
C PRO A 763 -28.94 63.25 -1.01
N GLY A 764 -27.84 62.58 -0.65
CA GLY A 764 -26.56 63.17 -0.25
C GLY A 764 -25.57 63.42 -1.39
N ALA A 765 -25.98 63.30 -2.67
CA ALA A 765 -25.08 63.41 -3.81
C ALA A 765 -24.47 64.82 -3.99
N ASP A 766 -23.35 64.87 -4.72
CA ASP A 766 -22.62 66.08 -5.10
C ASP A 766 -23.52 67.08 -5.85
N ALA A 767 -23.15 68.36 -5.80
CA ALA A 767 -23.92 69.43 -6.43
C ALA A 767 -24.04 69.25 -7.94
N LEU A 768 -23.00 68.77 -8.63
CA LEU A 768 -23.05 68.48 -10.07
C LEU A 768 -24.00 67.31 -10.37
N VAL A 769 -23.91 66.23 -9.60
CA VAL A 769 -24.75 65.03 -9.78
C VAL A 769 -26.23 65.37 -9.59
N ARG A 770 -26.58 66.12 -8.54
CA ARG A 770 -27.97 66.56 -8.29
C ARG A 770 -28.49 67.57 -9.33
N ALA A 771 -27.61 68.31 -9.99
CA ALA A 771 -28.00 69.20 -11.08
C ALA A 771 -28.35 68.40 -12.35
N LEU A 772 -27.74 67.24 -12.54
CA LEU A 772 -27.96 66.37 -13.70
C LEU A 772 -29.13 65.41 -13.49
N LEU A 773 -29.10 64.66 -12.38
CA LEU A 773 -29.98 63.51 -12.14
C LEU A 773 -31.02 63.79 -11.04
N PRO A 774 -32.25 63.26 -11.16
CA PRO A 774 -33.26 63.32 -10.09
C PRO A 774 -32.84 62.51 -8.87
N VAL A 775 -33.23 62.97 -7.68
CA VAL A 775 -32.95 62.30 -6.40
C VAL A 775 -33.99 61.22 -6.12
N ALA A 776 -33.54 60.03 -5.73
CA ALA A 776 -34.40 58.92 -5.26
C ALA A 776 -34.02 58.52 -3.82
N GLU A 777 -35.03 58.31 -2.97
CA GLU A 777 -34.83 57.82 -1.60
C GLU A 777 -34.83 56.28 -1.60
N VAL A 778 -33.65 55.69 -1.43
CA VAL A 778 -33.45 54.24 -1.32
C VAL A 778 -32.59 53.96 -0.09
N PRO A 779 -33.06 53.16 0.88
CA PRO A 779 -32.35 52.94 2.15
C PRO A 779 -31.22 51.91 1.99
N VAL A 780 -30.20 52.23 1.20
CA VAL A 780 -29.02 51.39 0.93
C VAL A 780 -27.73 52.08 1.35
N ASP A 781 -26.69 51.30 1.64
CA ASP A 781 -25.35 51.84 1.93
C ASP A 781 -24.62 52.27 0.65
N ASP A 782 -23.52 53.00 0.82
CA ASP A 782 -22.76 53.58 -0.30
C ASP A 782 -22.17 52.52 -1.25
N ALA A 783 -21.75 51.37 -0.72
CA ALA A 783 -21.18 50.30 -1.54
C ALA A 783 -22.25 49.63 -2.40
N PHE A 784 -23.43 49.39 -1.84
CA PHE A 784 -24.58 48.85 -2.57
C PHE A 784 -25.09 49.84 -3.61
N ALA A 785 -25.20 51.12 -3.25
CA ALA A 785 -25.61 52.17 -4.17
C ALA A 785 -24.68 52.27 -5.40
N ALA A 786 -23.36 52.28 -5.17
CA ALA A 786 -22.37 52.28 -6.25
C ALA A 786 -22.48 51.01 -7.12
N ALA A 787 -22.67 49.83 -6.52
CA ALA A 787 -22.80 48.57 -7.26
C ALA A 787 -23.99 48.60 -8.23
N VAL A 788 -25.16 49.11 -7.80
CA VAL A 788 -26.37 49.18 -8.65
C VAL A 788 -26.47 50.45 -9.52
N GLY A 789 -25.45 51.32 -9.49
CA GLY A 789 -25.33 52.49 -10.37
C GLY A 789 -26.02 53.76 -9.87
N LEU A 790 -26.39 53.86 -8.59
CA LEU A 790 -26.94 55.10 -8.02
C LEU A 790 -25.80 56.12 -7.82
N ALA A 791 -25.88 57.26 -8.50
CA ALA A 791 -24.80 58.22 -8.51
C ALA A 791 -24.74 59.07 -7.22
N ARG A 792 -23.54 59.25 -6.67
CA ARG A 792 -23.28 60.15 -5.54
C ARG A 792 -22.26 61.22 -5.89
N GLU A 793 -21.18 60.86 -6.55
CA GLU A 793 -20.11 61.75 -6.98
C GLU A 793 -20.01 61.79 -8.52
N PRO A 794 -19.34 62.80 -9.11
CA PRO A 794 -19.23 62.90 -10.57
C PRO A 794 -18.61 61.67 -11.26
N GLY A 795 -17.78 60.89 -10.55
CA GLY A 795 -17.20 59.65 -11.07
C GLY A 795 -18.16 58.45 -11.11
N ASP A 796 -19.31 58.53 -10.43
CA ASP A 796 -20.33 57.48 -10.45
C ASP A 796 -21.31 57.63 -11.62
N LEU A 797 -21.18 58.71 -12.38
CA LEU A 797 -22.09 59.07 -13.45
C LEU A 797 -21.97 58.07 -14.61
N ASP A 798 -23.05 57.35 -14.89
CA ASP A 798 -23.17 56.53 -16.09
C ASP A 798 -23.20 57.43 -17.34
N PRO A 799 -22.24 57.31 -18.29
CA PRO A 799 -22.16 58.21 -19.44
C PRO A 799 -23.41 58.19 -20.30
N ASP A 800 -23.97 57.01 -20.58
CA ASP A 800 -25.20 56.86 -21.37
C ASP A 800 -26.38 57.58 -20.71
N ALA A 801 -26.57 57.39 -19.40
CA ALA A 801 -27.64 58.03 -18.64
C ALA A 801 -27.48 59.55 -18.61
N VAL A 802 -26.26 60.06 -18.41
CA VAL A 802 -25.99 61.51 -18.38
C VAL A 802 -26.13 62.13 -19.76
N LEU A 803 -25.61 61.52 -20.82
CA LEU A 803 -25.76 62.02 -22.19
C LEU A 803 -27.23 62.07 -22.61
N SER A 804 -27.99 61.02 -22.30
CA SER A 804 -29.44 60.98 -22.51
C SER A 804 -30.12 62.14 -21.77
N ARG A 805 -29.72 62.38 -20.51
CA ARG A 805 -30.26 63.48 -19.71
C ARG A 805 -29.87 64.85 -20.25
N LEU A 806 -28.63 65.05 -20.72
CA LEU A 806 -28.16 66.30 -21.33
C LEU A 806 -28.92 66.64 -22.62
N ALA A 807 -29.37 65.62 -23.36
CA ALA A 807 -30.14 65.77 -24.60
C ALA A 807 -31.61 66.20 -24.37
N GLU A 808 -32.13 66.10 -23.14
CA GLU A 808 -33.50 66.49 -22.81
C GLU A 808 -33.63 68.02 -22.72
N ASP A 809 -34.63 68.61 -23.40
CA ASP A 809 -34.81 70.06 -23.46
C ASP A 809 -35.25 70.70 -22.12
N ASP A 810 -35.80 69.91 -21.20
CA ASP A 810 -36.29 70.36 -19.88
C ASP A 810 -35.18 70.52 -18.83
N LEU A 811 -33.93 70.13 -19.15
CA LEU A 811 -32.77 70.33 -18.30
C LEU A 811 -32.28 71.77 -18.40
N GLU A 812 -32.34 72.52 -17.31
CA GLU A 812 -31.73 73.85 -17.20
C GLU A 812 -30.35 73.73 -16.53
N LEU A 813 -29.28 73.98 -17.30
CA LEU A 813 -27.91 73.95 -16.79
C LEU A 813 -27.16 75.24 -17.13
N PRO A 814 -26.50 75.88 -16.15
CA PRO A 814 -25.53 76.94 -16.41
C PRO A 814 -24.36 76.45 -17.26
N ALA A 815 -23.80 77.31 -18.11
CA ALA A 815 -22.65 76.99 -18.95
C ALA A 815 -21.44 76.45 -18.14
N ALA A 816 -21.22 77.00 -16.94
CA ALA A 816 -20.15 76.56 -16.04
C ALA A 816 -20.35 75.12 -15.54
N THR A 817 -21.58 74.76 -15.15
CA THR A 817 -21.92 73.40 -14.70
C THR A 817 -21.87 72.40 -15.86
N LEU A 818 -22.30 72.81 -17.06
CA LEU A 818 -22.18 72.00 -18.27
C LEU A 818 -20.71 71.67 -18.59
N SER A 819 -19.80 72.63 -18.43
CA SER A 819 -18.36 72.37 -18.60
C SER A 819 -17.82 71.36 -17.61
N LEU A 820 -18.30 71.37 -16.35
CA LEU A 820 -17.94 70.36 -15.35
C LEU A 820 -18.51 68.98 -15.69
N ALA A 821 -19.75 68.93 -16.19
CA ALA A 821 -20.37 67.68 -16.63
C ALA A 821 -19.59 67.04 -17.79
N TYR A 822 -19.22 67.81 -18.81
CA TYR A 822 -18.41 67.30 -19.91
C TYR A 822 -16.99 66.94 -19.49
N ALA A 823 -16.39 67.66 -18.54
CA ALA A 823 -15.10 67.25 -17.98
C ALA A 823 -15.18 65.91 -17.23
N ALA A 824 -16.27 65.66 -16.49
CA ALA A 824 -16.53 64.38 -15.84
C ALA A 824 -16.76 63.25 -16.87
N LEU A 825 -17.52 63.53 -17.94
CA LEU A 825 -17.72 62.57 -19.03
C LEU A 825 -16.42 62.25 -19.76
N ALA A 826 -15.59 63.25 -20.06
CA ALA A 826 -14.31 63.07 -20.75
C ALA A 826 -13.28 62.20 -20.00
N ALA A 827 -13.53 61.91 -18.71
CA ALA A 827 -12.72 60.98 -17.94
C ALA A 827 -13.09 59.50 -18.17
N HIS A 828 -14.18 59.22 -18.90
CA HIS A 828 -14.64 57.87 -19.22
C HIS A 828 -13.99 57.38 -20.53
N ASP A 829 -13.87 56.06 -20.65
CA ASP A 829 -13.49 55.44 -21.92
C ASP A 829 -14.63 55.66 -22.94
N PRO A 830 -14.37 56.26 -24.11
CA PRO A 830 -15.39 56.39 -25.16
C PRO A 830 -15.86 55.03 -25.69
N ALA A 831 -15.06 53.97 -25.53
CA ALA A 831 -15.45 52.61 -25.93
C ALA A 831 -16.66 52.12 -25.10
N GLY A 832 -17.78 51.87 -25.78
CA GLY A 832 -19.00 51.35 -25.16
C GLY A 832 -20.02 52.41 -24.72
N VAL A 833 -19.71 53.70 -24.88
CA VAL A 833 -20.67 54.79 -24.72
C VAL A 833 -21.46 54.97 -26.02
N ARG A 834 -22.78 55.15 -25.92
CA ARG A 834 -23.62 55.44 -27.10
C ARG A 834 -23.58 56.94 -27.40
N PRO A 835 -23.09 57.35 -28.59
CA PRO A 835 -23.07 58.75 -28.96
C PRO A 835 -24.49 59.34 -29.01
N PRO A 836 -24.70 60.56 -28.51
CA PRO A 836 -26.02 61.17 -28.48
C PRO A 836 -26.35 61.83 -29.82
N ASP A 837 -27.61 61.72 -30.27
CA ASP A 837 -28.08 62.44 -31.47
C ASP A 837 -28.15 63.97 -31.26
N ARG A 838 -28.24 64.41 -30.00
CA ARG A 838 -28.42 65.80 -29.58
C ARG A 838 -27.46 66.13 -28.44
N ILE A 839 -26.75 67.23 -28.58
CA ILE A 839 -25.71 67.65 -27.63
C ILE A 839 -26.07 69.03 -27.06
N ARG A 840 -25.86 69.19 -25.75
CA ARG A 840 -26.08 70.46 -25.06
C ARG A 840 -24.84 71.34 -25.16
N VAL A 841 -24.98 72.55 -25.70
CA VAL A 841 -23.89 73.51 -25.88
C VAL A 841 -24.09 74.73 -25.00
N PRO A 842 -23.00 75.41 -24.57
CA PRO A 842 -23.10 76.71 -23.91
C PRO A 842 -23.86 77.75 -24.75
N ASP A 843 -24.71 78.55 -24.10
CA ASP A 843 -25.41 79.69 -24.72
C ASP A 843 -25.48 80.86 -23.72
N GLY A 844 -24.54 81.80 -23.86
CA GLY A 844 -24.34 82.88 -22.88
C GLY A 844 -24.02 82.32 -21.48
N ILE A 845 -24.86 82.64 -20.50
CA ILE A 845 -24.74 82.11 -19.12
C ILE A 845 -25.40 80.75 -18.93
N GLY A 846 -26.25 80.33 -19.87
CA GLY A 846 -27.03 79.09 -19.83
C GLY A 846 -26.53 78.06 -20.85
N SER A 847 -27.42 77.17 -21.24
CA SER A 847 -27.15 76.14 -22.24
C SER A 847 -28.39 75.84 -23.08
N ARG A 848 -28.17 75.29 -24.27
CA ARG A 848 -29.24 74.84 -25.18
C ARG A 848 -28.83 73.55 -25.88
N VAL A 849 -29.80 72.79 -26.36
CA VAL A 849 -29.54 71.52 -27.06
C VAL A 849 -29.57 71.73 -28.58
N VAL A 850 -28.62 71.13 -29.30
CA VAL A 850 -28.50 71.16 -30.77
C VAL A 850 -28.25 69.76 -31.34
N PRO A 851 -28.46 69.52 -32.65
CA PRO A 851 -28.06 68.27 -33.29
C PRO A 851 -26.55 68.03 -33.19
N ALA A 852 -26.14 66.78 -32.93
CA ALA A 852 -24.72 66.43 -32.75
C ALA A 852 -23.84 66.83 -33.94
N GLY A 853 -24.28 66.59 -35.18
CA GLY A 853 -23.55 66.99 -36.39
C GLY A 853 -23.43 68.50 -36.63
N SER A 854 -23.89 69.34 -35.71
CA SER A 854 -23.65 70.80 -35.70
C SER A 854 -22.73 71.26 -34.57
N VAL A 855 -22.14 70.30 -33.85
CA VAL A 855 -21.25 70.53 -32.72
C VAL A 855 -19.85 70.14 -33.10
N VAL A 856 -18.89 70.94 -32.66
CA VAL A 856 -17.47 70.60 -32.69
C VAL A 856 -16.86 70.84 -31.32
N VAL A 857 -15.89 70.01 -30.95
CA VAL A 857 -15.12 70.20 -29.71
C VAL A 857 -13.91 71.08 -30.02
N CYS A 858 -13.78 72.20 -29.32
CA CYS A 858 -12.62 73.08 -29.42
C CYS A 858 -11.47 72.52 -28.59
N ASP A 859 -10.39 72.13 -29.28
CA ASP A 859 -9.11 71.71 -28.69
C ASP A 859 -8.28 72.90 -28.13
N GLY A 860 -8.77 74.14 -28.29
CA GLY A 860 -8.19 75.32 -27.66
C GLY A 860 -9.12 76.54 -27.58
N PRO A 861 -8.82 77.49 -26.69
CA PRO A 861 -9.66 78.67 -26.47
C PRO A 861 -9.59 79.70 -27.61
N HIS A 862 -8.60 79.61 -28.50
CA HIS A 862 -8.45 80.51 -29.64
C HIS A 862 -9.63 80.39 -30.63
N TRP A 863 -10.23 79.19 -30.76
CA TRP A 863 -11.42 78.93 -31.59
C TRP A 863 -12.65 79.75 -31.20
N LEU A 864 -12.75 80.19 -29.93
CA LEU A 864 -13.87 81.00 -29.46
C LEU A 864 -13.93 82.37 -30.15
N GLN A 865 -12.81 82.86 -30.68
CA GLN A 865 -12.74 84.15 -31.40
C GLN A 865 -13.47 84.11 -32.75
N LEU A 866 -13.65 82.92 -33.34
CA LEU A 866 -14.29 82.75 -34.65
C LEU A 866 -15.83 82.78 -34.59
N GLY A 867 -16.42 82.79 -33.39
CA GLY A 867 -17.88 82.86 -33.23
C GLY A 867 -18.64 81.69 -33.86
N LEU A 868 -18.01 80.52 -33.97
CA LEU A 868 -18.61 79.34 -34.58
C LEU A 868 -19.84 78.87 -33.78
N PRO A 869 -20.91 78.41 -34.44
CA PRO A 869 -22.06 77.84 -33.76
C PRO A 869 -21.71 76.45 -33.20
N GLY A 870 -22.24 76.11 -32.02
CA GLY A 870 -22.18 74.74 -31.49
C GLY A 870 -20.83 74.34 -30.89
N LEU A 871 -20.07 75.28 -30.32
CA LEU A 871 -18.77 74.98 -29.72
C LEU A 871 -18.89 74.41 -28.31
N ILE A 872 -18.17 73.33 -28.04
CA ILE A 872 -17.93 72.79 -26.69
C ILE A 872 -16.44 72.82 -26.41
N HIS A 873 -16.08 73.23 -25.20
CA HIS A 873 -14.69 73.16 -24.74
C HIS A 873 -14.43 71.82 -24.06
N GLY A 874 -13.42 71.08 -24.53
CA GLY A 874 -13.00 69.81 -23.93
C GLY A 874 -11.79 69.19 -24.64
N PRO A 875 -11.20 68.15 -24.05
CA PRO A 875 -10.12 67.41 -24.68
C PRO A 875 -10.62 66.57 -25.87
N ALA A 876 -9.70 66.05 -26.70
CA ALA A 876 -10.03 65.16 -27.81
C ALA A 876 -10.86 63.94 -27.40
N ALA A 877 -10.60 63.37 -26.21
CA ALA A 877 -11.39 62.26 -25.66
C ALA A 877 -12.89 62.59 -25.51
N LEU A 878 -13.24 63.87 -25.31
CA LEU A 878 -14.65 64.28 -25.29
C LEU A 878 -15.27 64.25 -26.70
N ALA A 879 -14.50 64.60 -27.73
CA ALA A 879 -14.92 64.52 -29.12
C ALA A 879 -15.18 63.06 -29.53
N ASP A 880 -14.27 62.16 -29.16
CA ASP A 880 -14.41 60.71 -29.36
C ASP A 880 -15.66 60.15 -28.65
N LEU A 881 -15.90 60.55 -27.39
CA LEU A 881 -17.06 60.09 -26.60
C LEU A 881 -18.40 60.59 -27.17
N LEU A 882 -18.42 61.81 -27.71
CA LEU A 882 -19.60 62.42 -28.32
C LEU A 882 -19.78 62.03 -29.80
N ASP A 883 -18.81 61.36 -30.40
CA ASP A 883 -18.72 61.08 -31.85
C ASP A 883 -18.88 62.35 -32.70
N VAL A 884 -18.13 63.39 -32.36
CA VAL A 884 -18.09 64.68 -33.09
C VAL A 884 -16.66 65.07 -33.43
N ASP A 885 -16.50 65.86 -34.49
CA ASP A 885 -15.18 66.31 -34.93
C ASP A 885 -14.56 67.37 -34.00
N LEU A 886 -13.23 67.47 -34.00
CA LEU A 886 -12.52 68.61 -33.44
C LEU A 886 -12.64 69.84 -34.33
N ALA A 887 -12.67 71.02 -33.72
CA ALA A 887 -12.69 72.29 -34.46
C ALA A 887 -11.50 72.40 -35.45
N SER A 888 -10.32 71.88 -35.06
CA SER A 888 -9.10 71.83 -35.87
C SER A 888 -9.15 70.85 -37.04
N GLU A 889 -10.06 69.87 -37.04
CA GLU A 889 -10.22 68.89 -38.12
C GLU A 889 -11.17 69.39 -39.22
N VAL A 890 -12.17 70.20 -38.85
CA VAL A 890 -13.23 70.64 -39.76
C VAL A 890 -12.97 72.03 -40.32
N HIS A 891 -12.30 72.91 -39.57
CA HIS A 891 -12.07 74.29 -39.96
C HIS A 891 -10.63 74.54 -40.39
N ASP A 892 -10.43 74.90 -41.66
CA ASP A 892 -9.14 75.40 -42.16
C ASP A 892 -8.89 76.81 -41.61
N ALA A 893 -8.06 76.87 -40.57
CA ALA A 893 -7.72 78.09 -39.85
C ALA A 893 -6.22 78.41 -39.97
N THR A 894 -5.66 78.19 -41.16
CA THR A 894 -4.26 78.51 -41.46
C THR A 894 -4.03 80.02 -41.47
N VAL A 895 -2.95 80.49 -40.84
CA VAL A 895 -2.54 81.90 -40.90
C VAL A 895 -1.80 82.16 -42.22
N HIS A 896 -2.41 82.94 -43.12
CA HIS A 896 -1.85 83.17 -44.47
C HIS A 896 -1.04 84.47 -44.61
N GLU A 897 -1.17 85.39 -43.65
CA GLU A 897 -0.57 86.72 -43.74
C GLU A 897 0.87 86.75 -43.20
N PRO A 898 1.82 87.41 -43.90
CA PRO A 898 3.19 87.52 -43.42
C PRO A 898 3.26 88.55 -42.27
N GLY A 899 3.44 88.08 -41.03
CA GLY A 899 3.68 88.93 -39.86
C GLY A 899 5.15 89.28 -39.63
N ARG A 900 5.43 90.13 -38.62
CA ARG A 900 6.79 90.50 -38.20
C ARG A 900 7.23 89.64 -37.03
N ARG A 901 8.29 88.84 -37.20
CA ARG A 901 8.84 88.06 -36.08
C ARG A 901 9.57 88.95 -35.09
N GLN A 902 9.13 88.96 -33.83
CA GLN A 902 9.63 89.77 -32.73
C GLN A 902 10.15 88.88 -31.60
N PRO A 903 11.16 89.30 -30.82
CA PRO A 903 11.53 88.61 -29.59
C PRO A 903 10.38 88.70 -28.57
N VAL A 904 10.14 87.61 -27.84
CA VAL A 904 9.20 87.65 -26.70
C VAL A 904 9.78 88.55 -25.59
N PRO A 905 9.00 89.47 -25.02
CA PRO A 905 9.49 90.34 -23.95
C PRO A 905 9.97 89.59 -22.71
N ASP A 906 11.07 90.04 -22.09
CA ASP A 906 11.68 89.44 -20.88
C ASP A 906 10.70 89.25 -19.71
N ILE A 907 9.66 90.08 -19.64
CA ILE A 907 8.60 89.98 -18.64
C ILE A 907 7.80 88.67 -18.75
N ALA A 908 7.58 88.17 -19.96
CA ALA A 908 6.90 86.89 -20.18
C ALA A 908 7.76 85.72 -19.71
N HIS A 909 9.09 85.79 -19.86
CA HIS A 909 10.02 84.80 -19.30
C HIS A 909 9.96 84.78 -17.76
N THR A 910 9.71 85.92 -17.13
CA THR A 910 9.59 85.99 -15.67
C THR A 910 8.30 85.32 -15.16
N ILE A 911 7.19 85.47 -15.88
CA ILE A 911 5.87 84.94 -15.46
C ILE A 911 5.68 83.48 -15.87
N LEU A 912 6.05 83.13 -17.11
CA LEU A 912 5.83 81.80 -17.69
C LEU A 912 7.06 80.89 -17.57
N GLY A 913 8.23 81.42 -17.24
CA GLY A 913 9.50 80.67 -17.14
C GLY A 913 10.19 80.51 -18.49
N ASP A 914 9.65 79.65 -19.35
CA ASP A 914 10.25 79.28 -20.64
C ASP A 914 9.28 79.43 -21.82
N PRO A 915 8.79 80.65 -22.11
CA PRO A 915 7.99 80.89 -23.31
C PRO A 915 8.84 80.77 -24.58
N PRO A 916 8.21 80.59 -25.76
CA PRO A 916 8.92 80.63 -27.04
C PRO A 916 9.81 81.88 -27.18
N PRO A 917 10.99 81.78 -27.82
CA PRO A 917 11.94 82.89 -27.89
C PRO A 917 11.45 84.05 -28.76
N THR A 918 10.52 83.79 -29.68
CA THR A 918 9.95 84.78 -30.59
C THR A 918 8.47 84.54 -30.78
N TYR A 919 7.74 85.60 -31.13
CA TYR A 919 6.35 85.55 -31.58
C TYR A 919 6.22 86.28 -32.92
N VAL A 920 5.11 86.09 -33.61
CA VAL A 920 4.80 86.77 -34.87
C VAL A 920 3.77 87.87 -34.60
N GLU A 921 4.20 89.13 -34.71
CA GLU A 921 3.37 90.31 -34.55
C GLU A 921 2.62 90.64 -35.84
N HIS A 922 1.33 90.93 -35.73
CA HIS A 922 0.47 91.38 -36.81
C HIS A 922 -0.16 92.73 -36.47
N ASP A 923 -0.37 93.59 -37.46
CA ASP A 923 -1.12 94.83 -37.26
C ASP A 923 -2.64 94.56 -37.25
N ASP A 924 -3.09 93.55 -38.00
CA ASP A 924 -4.42 92.92 -37.99
C ASP A 924 -4.20 91.44 -38.32
N LEU A 925 -4.66 90.51 -37.48
CA LEU A 925 -4.47 89.07 -37.67
C LEU A 925 -5.78 88.46 -38.12
N VAL A 926 -5.84 87.99 -39.37
CA VAL A 926 -7.05 87.37 -39.93
C VAL A 926 -6.89 85.86 -40.04
N VAL A 927 -7.80 85.12 -39.40
CA VAL A 927 -7.88 83.66 -39.45
C VAL A 927 -9.28 83.24 -39.87
N ALA A 928 -9.37 82.34 -40.86
CA ALA A 928 -10.65 81.89 -41.43
C ALA A 928 -11.60 83.06 -41.82
N GLY A 929 -11.03 84.19 -42.29
CA GLY A 929 -11.79 85.38 -42.66
C GLY A 929 -12.29 86.24 -41.50
N THR A 930 -11.88 85.95 -40.25
CA THR A 930 -12.24 86.69 -39.04
C THR A 930 -11.00 87.36 -38.44
N SER A 931 -11.09 88.63 -38.06
CA SER A 931 -10.03 89.31 -37.31
C SER A 931 -10.00 88.78 -35.87
N VAL A 932 -8.85 88.27 -35.45
CA VAL A 932 -8.62 87.65 -34.13
C VAL A 932 -7.45 88.32 -33.43
N ASP A 933 -7.45 88.30 -32.10
CA ASP A 933 -6.39 88.92 -31.30
C ASP A 933 -5.12 88.07 -31.28
N TRP A 934 -5.27 86.74 -31.36
CA TRP A 934 -4.17 85.78 -31.33
C TRP A 934 -4.53 84.44 -31.97
N TRP A 935 -3.50 83.73 -32.42
CA TRP A 935 -3.62 82.37 -32.95
C TRP A 935 -2.32 81.58 -32.74
N PRO A 936 -2.36 80.33 -32.24
CA PRO A 936 -1.20 79.45 -32.22
C PRO A 936 -1.02 78.75 -33.59
N ASP A 937 0.20 78.72 -34.13
CA ASP A 937 0.54 77.98 -35.36
C ASP A 937 1.84 77.17 -35.13
N GLY A 938 1.70 75.89 -34.83
CA GLY A 938 2.81 75.06 -34.35
C GLY A 938 3.42 75.61 -33.06
N ASP A 939 4.73 75.85 -33.06
CA ASP A 939 5.46 76.47 -31.93
C ASP A 939 5.41 78.00 -31.96
N ASP A 940 4.89 78.61 -33.03
CA ASP A 940 4.80 80.06 -33.18
C ASP A 940 3.47 80.60 -32.59
N VAL A 941 3.55 81.73 -31.90
CA VAL A 941 2.36 82.48 -31.45
C VAL A 941 2.19 83.70 -32.37
N HIS A 942 1.05 83.78 -33.04
CA HIS A 942 0.64 84.94 -33.81
C HIS A 942 -0.23 85.83 -32.92
N ALA A 943 0.09 87.13 -32.85
CA ALA A 943 -0.66 88.07 -32.03
C ALA A 943 -0.79 89.44 -32.69
N ALA A 944 -2.00 90.03 -32.61
CA ALA A 944 -2.28 91.39 -33.05
C ALA A 944 -2.38 92.39 -31.89
N THR A 945 -2.55 91.90 -30.66
CA THR A 945 -2.67 92.74 -29.45
C THR A 945 -1.80 92.19 -28.31
N LEU A 946 -1.51 93.02 -27.30
CA LEU A 946 -0.78 92.58 -26.11
C LEU A 946 -1.58 91.56 -25.28
N ASP A 947 -2.92 91.72 -25.21
CA ASP A 947 -3.81 90.73 -24.59
C ASP A 947 -3.80 89.41 -25.37
N GLY A 948 -3.85 89.50 -26.71
CA GLY A 948 -3.68 88.35 -27.59
C GLY A 948 -2.35 87.64 -27.39
N LEU A 949 -1.24 88.40 -27.32
CA LEU A 949 0.09 87.86 -27.04
C LEU A 949 0.12 87.13 -25.69
N ALA A 950 -0.47 87.72 -24.65
CA ALA A 950 -0.55 87.09 -23.33
C ALA A 950 -1.31 85.76 -23.37
N ARG A 951 -2.48 85.73 -24.05
CA ARG A 951 -3.29 84.52 -24.21
C ARG A 951 -2.56 83.45 -25.00
N GLY A 952 -1.93 83.82 -26.12
CA GLY A 952 -1.17 82.91 -26.95
C GLY A 952 0.00 82.28 -26.21
N LEU A 953 0.82 83.10 -25.54
CA LEU A 953 1.95 82.60 -24.76
C LEU A 953 1.51 81.73 -23.57
N ALA A 954 0.47 82.14 -22.84
CA ALA A 954 -0.08 81.36 -21.74
C ALA A 954 -0.66 80.01 -22.22
N TRP A 955 -1.26 79.97 -23.41
CA TRP A 955 -1.78 78.75 -24.02
C TRP A 955 -0.67 77.77 -24.40
N VAL A 956 0.30 78.20 -25.22
CA VAL A 956 1.37 77.31 -25.71
C VAL A 956 2.31 76.82 -24.61
N THR A 957 2.39 77.53 -23.48
CA THR A 957 3.16 77.11 -22.29
C THR A 957 2.34 76.29 -21.29
N GLY A 958 1.07 75.99 -21.58
CA GLY A 958 0.19 75.22 -20.70
C GLY A 958 -0.22 75.95 -19.41
N GLN A 959 -0.02 77.26 -19.33
CA GLN A 959 -0.27 78.08 -18.14
C GLN A 959 -1.44 79.04 -18.35
N TRP A 960 -2.56 78.55 -18.88
CA TRP A 960 -3.72 79.37 -19.27
C TRP A 960 -4.25 80.29 -18.16
N ALA A 961 -4.15 79.90 -16.89
CA ALA A 961 -4.56 80.72 -15.75
C ALA A 961 -3.81 82.07 -15.68
N LYS A 962 -2.52 82.09 -16.08
CA LYS A 962 -1.65 83.27 -16.01
C LYS A 962 -1.90 84.30 -17.11
N ARG A 963 -2.81 84.04 -18.06
CA ARG A 963 -3.09 84.94 -19.19
C ARG A 963 -3.44 86.37 -18.76
N TRP A 964 -4.15 86.52 -17.64
CA TRP A 964 -4.60 87.83 -17.14
C TRP A 964 -3.45 88.62 -16.52
N VAL A 965 -2.69 87.96 -15.63
CA VAL A 965 -1.49 88.53 -15.01
C VAL A 965 -0.47 88.92 -16.07
N LEU A 966 -0.27 88.06 -17.08
CA LEU A 966 0.63 88.33 -18.19
C LEU A 966 0.14 89.48 -19.08
N ALA A 967 -1.16 89.57 -19.36
CA ALA A 967 -1.73 90.67 -20.15
C ALA A 967 -1.52 92.02 -19.45
N GLU A 968 -1.75 92.07 -18.14
CA GLU A 968 -1.55 93.28 -17.34
C GLU A 968 -0.07 93.66 -17.27
N ALA A 969 0.81 92.68 -17.04
CA ALA A 969 2.26 92.88 -17.00
C ALA A 969 2.83 93.34 -18.35
N LEU A 970 2.31 92.84 -19.48
CA LEU A 970 2.71 93.29 -20.81
C LEU A 970 2.23 94.72 -21.12
N ALA A 971 1.09 95.12 -20.57
CA ALA A 971 0.55 96.47 -20.73
C ALA A 971 1.25 97.49 -19.82
N ASP A 972 1.60 97.11 -18.60
CA ASP A 972 2.34 97.93 -17.62
C ASP A 972 3.48 97.13 -16.95
N PRO A 973 4.70 97.15 -17.53
CA PRO A 973 5.82 96.39 -16.99
C PRO A 973 6.25 96.78 -15.57
N ASP A 974 5.97 98.00 -15.11
CA ASP A 974 6.34 98.46 -13.77
C ASP A 974 5.46 97.81 -12.67
N ALA A 975 4.29 97.27 -13.04
CA ALA A 975 3.39 96.56 -12.13
C ALA A 975 3.86 95.13 -11.79
N LEU A 976 4.83 94.58 -12.54
CA LEU A 976 5.25 93.18 -12.42
C LEU A 976 5.58 92.72 -10.98
N PRO A 977 6.34 93.46 -10.15
CA PRO A 977 6.67 92.98 -8.81
C PRO A 977 5.46 92.83 -7.90
N ALA A 978 4.43 93.67 -8.08
CA ALA A 978 3.19 93.58 -7.31
C ALA A 978 2.33 92.42 -7.80
N LEU A 979 2.21 92.24 -9.12
CA LEU A 979 1.49 91.14 -9.73
C LEU A 979 2.04 89.76 -9.33
N LEU A 980 3.38 89.59 -9.33
CA LEU A 980 4.01 88.35 -8.89
C LEU A 980 3.84 88.06 -7.38
N ALA A 981 3.68 89.10 -6.56
CA ALA A 981 3.42 88.93 -5.14
C ALA A 981 1.97 88.50 -4.87
N ASP A 982 1.03 88.96 -5.71
CA ASP A 982 -0.39 88.57 -5.64
C ASP A 982 -0.60 87.14 -6.17
N ASP A 983 0.02 86.80 -7.31
CA ASP A 983 -0.01 85.45 -7.91
C ASP A 983 0.55 84.36 -6.98
N ALA A 984 1.36 84.72 -5.96
CA ALA A 984 1.87 83.77 -4.97
C ALA A 984 0.83 83.31 -3.93
N PHE A 985 -0.38 83.90 -3.91
CA PHE A 985 -1.49 83.51 -3.03
C PHE A 985 -2.54 82.63 -3.71
N ASP A 986 -2.55 82.59 -5.04
CA ASP A 986 -3.36 81.65 -5.85
C ASP A 986 -2.66 80.29 -5.98
#